data_AF-A0A0N8TBA3-F1
#
_entry.id   AF-A0A0N8TBA3-F1
#
_cell.length_a   1.000
_cell.length_b   1.000
_cell.length_c   1.000
_cell.angle_alpha   90.00
_cell.angle_beta   90.00
_cell.angle_gamma   90.00
#
_symmetry.space_group_name_H-M   'P 1'
#
loop_
_entity.id
_entity.type
_entity.pdbx_description
1 polymer ?
#
loop_
_entity_poly.entity_id
_entity_poly.type
_entity_poly.pdbx_seq_one_letter_code
_entity_poly.pdbx_strand_id
1 'polypeptide(L)'
;MTMSYVPFDVDHYERQEELSDLERTILSNRRYRSDWAYLQSSVPRLVIPLIDLVAHAGVSDRLAVSSVSVILWHVSRTDIPYWSWSEMQWLALLDTQAGSRPYLAAVAYHMGGFRTPQRITKFRQSAIYASFIFGHKIFKDELTRLSTVLKSLGYTARHLEKFLSGVLGALMLENGDPRLETFTEVLLIKGQGHRSVGIARLVGKVSHGLAALGILDKPLRKRGYADWREKSIEGIDPVWVSWCRRWRDTSTLRPRTRESNYSFMLRTGIWLTREQPWVSSPVDWNTSTCAAVIAAIDRMTVGEWALESALGTKLKGLGQPIAPNSKRAFLHALRRFFIDFELWGWGRLKFSPRHHLATPRTVAFNSGINPRVIDDSSWLKLVWASLNLERKDLLSETHYPLAMVQAASVVWTHTGLRSNEIMRLSVGCAHAQPHEVVHEDETTIPPETLCYLDIPASKTFKAFVKPVAAVVKERIDAWLQERPVNQAPLVDERTGEKVSYLFQFRGKRMGAGVINRTIIPMLCAKAGVPLDDSRGRITSHRGRASVVTALASVPQGMSLMELMQWSGHSSPSSTLHYIRIRPTKLAASFVKADQMSHMVSVLIDHDVIARRSSDPYTFYDLGDSYCSNPFWSSCPHRMACAGCDFNIPKASARAQALESRASIGHYLEAVPLTADERAVVEGDLEKLNGLIRKLDDVPTPDGRTPSQIEANKSR
;
A
#
# COMPACT_ATOMS: atom_id res chain seq x y z
N MET A 1 6.01 -21.86 34.08
CA MET A 1 6.53 -23.17 34.52
C MET A 1 6.12 -24.19 33.48
N THR A 2 7.03 -24.58 32.60
CA THR A 2 6.85 -25.65 31.61
C THR A 2 6.78 -26.97 32.38
N MET A 3 5.64 -27.66 32.35
CA MET A 3 5.57 -29.04 32.86
C MET A 3 6.54 -29.88 32.03
N SER A 4 7.42 -30.65 32.67
CA SER A 4 8.31 -31.57 31.96
C SER A 4 7.45 -32.67 31.33
N TYR A 5 7.42 -32.71 29.99
CA TYR A 5 6.87 -33.86 29.28
C TYR A 5 7.65 -35.11 29.69
N VAL A 6 6.95 -36.11 30.22
CA VAL A 6 7.49 -37.43 30.54
C VAL A 6 6.98 -38.39 29.45
N PRO A 7 7.86 -38.85 28.55
CA PRO A 7 7.49 -39.89 27.58
C PRO A 7 7.00 -41.14 28.29
N PHE A 8 6.12 -41.90 27.63
CA PHE A 8 5.78 -43.23 28.11
C PHE A 8 7.03 -44.12 28.02
N ASP A 9 7.55 -44.52 29.18
CA ASP A 9 8.76 -45.31 29.29
C ASP A 9 8.44 -46.80 29.21
N VAL A 10 8.84 -47.41 28.09
CA VAL A 10 8.60 -48.82 27.79
C VAL A 10 9.67 -49.71 28.44
N ASP A 11 10.82 -49.15 28.80
CA ASP A 11 11.96 -49.92 29.31
C ASP A 11 11.76 -50.36 30.77
N HIS A 12 10.76 -49.82 31.46
CA HIS A 12 10.32 -50.29 32.78
C HIS A 12 9.57 -51.63 32.76
N TYR A 13 9.15 -52.12 31.59
CA TYR A 13 8.39 -53.36 31.48
C TYR A 13 9.23 -54.53 30.98
N GLU A 14 9.02 -55.71 31.57
CA GLU A 14 9.68 -56.95 31.18
C GLU A 14 9.12 -57.49 29.85
N ARG A 15 9.98 -57.57 28.82
CA ARG A 15 9.61 -57.97 27.44
C ARG A 15 10.30 -59.27 27.01
N GLN A 16 9.91 -60.40 27.59
CA GLN A 16 10.38 -61.71 27.12
C GLN A 16 9.81 -62.06 25.75
N GLU A 17 10.58 -62.77 24.93
CA GLU A 17 10.19 -63.15 23.56
C GLU A 17 9.18 -64.30 23.51
N GLU A 18 9.09 -65.10 24.58
CA GLU A 18 8.21 -66.28 24.66
C GLU A 18 7.06 -66.08 25.65
N LEU A 19 5.96 -66.80 25.41
CA LEU A 19 4.79 -66.89 26.29
C LEU A 19 4.90 -68.11 27.18
N SER A 20 4.68 -67.93 28.48
CA SER A 20 4.59 -69.02 29.45
C SER A 20 3.33 -69.88 29.24
N ASP A 21 3.37 -71.13 29.72
CA ASP A 21 2.22 -72.06 29.64
C ASP A 21 0.97 -71.54 30.34
N LEU A 22 1.16 -70.77 31.42
CA LEU A 22 0.08 -70.10 32.15
C LEU A 22 -0.56 -68.99 31.29
N GLU A 23 0.26 -68.16 30.62
CA GLU A 23 -0.22 -67.12 29.71
C GLU A 23 -1.00 -67.74 28.54
N ARG A 24 -0.49 -68.81 27.91
CA ARG A 24 -1.16 -69.53 26.81
C ARG A 24 -2.53 -70.07 27.24
N THR A 25 -2.60 -70.69 28.42
CA THR A 25 -3.84 -71.27 28.96
C THR A 25 -4.88 -70.19 29.24
N ILE A 26 -4.49 -69.10 29.91
CA ILE A 26 -5.39 -67.99 30.24
C ILE A 26 -5.88 -67.29 28.97
N LEU A 27 -4.97 -67.01 28.04
CA LEU A 27 -5.26 -66.35 26.78
C LEU A 27 -6.06 -67.22 25.82
N SER A 28 -6.19 -68.53 26.02
CA SER A 28 -7.07 -69.39 25.21
C SER A 28 -8.57 -69.11 25.47
N ASN A 29 -8.92 -68.68 26.68
CA ASN A 29 -10.30 -68.45 27.11
C ASN A 29 -10.76 -67.02 26.82
N ARG A 30 -11.81 -66.89 26.01
CA ARG A 30 -12.36 -65.58 25.60
C ARG A 30 -12.85 -64.74 26.77
N ARG A 31 -13.39 -65.33 27.84
CA ARG A 31 -13.94 -64.58 28.97
C ARG A 31 -12.84 -63.89 29.77
N TYR A 32 -11.70 -64.56 29.97
CA TYR A 32 -10.58 -64.01 30.72
C TYR A 32 -9.86 -62.86 30.01
N ARG A 33 -9.87 -62.81 28.66
CA ARG A 33 -9.24 -61.72 27.89
C ARG A 33 -9.83 -60.33 28.13
N SER A 34 -11.03 -60.25 28.71
CA SER A 34 -11.74 -59.00 28.98
C SER A 34 -11.88 -58.68 30.47
N ASP A 35 -11.41 -59.57 31.35
CA ASP A 35 -11.42 -59.38 32.81
C ASP A 35 -10.09 -58.78 33.26
N TRP A 36 -10.02 -57.44 33.32
CA TRP A 36 -8.78 -56.73 33.67
C TRP A 36 -8.28 -57.06 35.07
N ALA A 37 -9.15 -57.19 36.06
CA ALA A 37 -8.74 -57.50 37.43
C ALA A 37 -8.10 -58.89 37.50
N TYR A 38 -8.70 -59.86 36.81
CA TYR A 38 -8.13 -61.19 36.68
C TYR A 38 -6.80 -61.18 35.91
N LEU A 39 -6.72 -60.48 34.78
CA LEU A 39 -5.52 -60.39 33.96
C LEU A 39 -4.35 -59.70 34.66
N GLN A 40 -4.61 -58.65 35.44
CA GLN A 40 -3.59 -57.94 36.22
C GLN A 40 -2.97 -58.85 37.29
N SER A 41 -3.77 -59.71 37.91
CA SER A 41 -3.27 -60.68 38.91
C SER A 41 -2.56 -61.88 38.29
N SER A 42 -3.02 -62.33 37.12
CA SER A 42 -2.63 -63.64 36.57
C SER A 42 -1.60 -63.57 35.45
N VAL A 43 -1.59 -62.49 34.66
CA VAL A 43 -0.65 -62.24 33.55
C VAL A 43 -0.17 -60.78 33.53
N PRO A 44 0.36 -60.26 34.68
CA PRO A 44 0.71 -58.85 34.83
C PRO A 44 1.66 -58.34 33.74
N ARG A 45 2.64 -59.16 33.36
CA ARG A 45 3.65 -58.85 32.35
C ARG A 45 3.06 -58.42 30.99
N LEU A 46 2.01 -59.10 30.53
CA LEU A 46 1.38 -58.82 29.24
C LEU A 46 0.37 -57.67 29.29
N VAL A 47 -0.16 -57.34 30.47
CA VAL A 47 -1.37 -56.50 30.58
C VAL A 47 -1.12 -55.18 31.29
N ILE A 48 -0.23 -55.12 32.29
CA ILE A 48 0.18 -53.87 32.93
C ILE A 48 0.67 -52.82 31.92
N PRO A 49 1.55 -53.16 30.95
CA PRO A 49 2.05 -52.15 30.01
C PRO A 49 0.93 -51.57 29.12
N LEU A 50 -0.11 -52.35 28.84
CA LEU A 50 -1.29 -51.90 28.10
C LEU A 50 -2.18 -51.02 29.00
N ILE A 51 -2.44 -51.42 30.24
CA ILE A 51 -3.29 -50.65 31.16
C ILE A 51 -2.66 -49.30 31.52
N ASP A 52 -1.35 -49.26 31.78
CA ASP A 52 -0.66 -48.01 32.10
C ASP A 52 -0.69 -47.04 30.89
N LEU A 53 -0.62 -47.59 29.67
CA LEU A 53 -0.78 -46.80 28.45
C LEU A 53 -2.22 -46.25 28.30
N VAL A 54 -3.26 -46.93 28.81
CA VAL A 54 -4.63 -46.40 28.81
C VAL A 54 -4.71 -45.13 29.65
N ALA A 55 -4.11 -45.15 30.85
CA ALA A 55 -4.06 -43.99 31.73
C ALA A 55 -3.27 -42.83 31.08
N HIS A 56 -2.15 -43.14 30.42
CA HIS A 56 -1.36 -42.15 29.68
C HIS A 56 -2.14 -41.54 28.49
N ALA A 57 -2.80 -42.38 27.69
CA ALA A 57 -3.54 -42.00 26.49
C ALA A 57 -4.90 -41.33 26.78
N GLY A 58 -5.44 -41.49 28.00
CA GLY A 58 -6.73 -40.93 28.42
C GLY A 58 -7.93 -41.55 27.71
N VAL A 59 -7.85 -42.85 27.39
CA VAL A 59 -8.92 -43.60 26.70
C VAL A 59 -9.95 -44.08 27.71
N SER A 60 -11.23 -44.14 27.32
CA SER A 60 -12.26 -44.71 28.20
C SER A 60 -12.09 -46.22 28.38
N ASP A 61 -12.36 -46.71 29.59
CA ASP A 61 -12.21 -48.13 29.96
C ASP A 61 -12.95 -49.06 28.99
N ARG A 62 -14.15 -48.67 28.56
CA ARG A 62 -14.93 -49.47 27.58
C ARG A 62 -14.18 -49.70 26.27
N LEU A 63 -13.52 -48.68 25.73
CA LEU A 63 -12.76 -48.79 24.49
C LEU A 63 -11.42 -49.49 24.72
N ALA A 64 -10.79 -49.22 25.86
CA ALA A 64 -9.54 -49.83 26.26
C ALA A 64 -9.68 -51.35 26.47
N VAL A 65 -10.69 -51.80 27.22
CA VAL A 65 -10.97 -53.24 27.45
C VAL A 65 -11.13 -53.96 26.12
N SER A 66 -11.96 -53.41 25.21
CA SER A 66 -12.15 -54.01 23.88
C SER A 66 -10.86 -54.06 23.07
N SER A 67 -10.03 -53.01 23.09
CA SER A 67 -8.76 -52.99 22.36
C SER A 67 -7.73 -53.96 22.94
N VAL A 68 -7.61 -54.02 24.27
CA VAL A 68 -6.71 -54.95 24.97
C VAL A 68 -7.10 -56.38 24.66
N SER A 69 -8.39 -56.73 24.74
CA SER A 69 -8.86 -58.07 24.41
C SER A 69 -8.55 -58.49 22.97
N VAL A 70 -8.54 -57.54 22.02
CA VAL A 70 -8.18 -57.81 20.62
C VAL A 70 -6.68 -58.08 20.48
N ILE A 71 -5.83 -57.30 21.15
CA ILE A 71 -4.37 -57.56 21.18
C ILE A 71 -4.12 -58.95 21.76
N LEU A 72 -4.69 -59.24 22.93
CA LEU A 72 -4.53 -60.51 23.63
C LEU A 72 -5.08 -61.70 22.83
N TRP A 73 -6.15 -61.50 22.07
CA TRP A 73 -6.65 -62.51 21.14
C TRP A 73 -5.67 -62.79 20.00
N HIS A 74 -5.06 -61.75 19.43
CA HIS A 74 -4.03 -61.93 18.41
C HIS A 74 -2.79 -62.63 18.98
N VAL A 75 -2.33 -62.24 20.18
CA VAL A 75 -1.23 -62.93 20.88
C VAL A 75 -1.56 -64.42 21.06
N SER A 76 -2.79 -64.76 21.47
CA SER A 76 -3.23 -66.16 21.62
C SER A 76 -3.26 -66.96 20.31
N ARG A 77 -3.36 -66.28 19.15
CA ARG A 77 -3.43 -66.91 17.82
C ARG A 77 -2.08 -67.03 17.14
N THR A 78 -1.23 -66.03 17.29
CA THR A 78 0.10 -66.01 16.67
C THR A 78 1.16 -66.62 17.56
N ASP A 79 0.88 -66.76 18.85
CA ASP A 79 1.83 -67.21 19.87
C ASP A 79 3.08 -66.33 19.99
N ILE A 80 2.92 -65.06 19.60
CA ILE A 80 3.98 -64.06 19.57
C ILE A 80 3.49 -62.88 20.41
N PRO A 81 4.26 -62.41 21.41
CA PRO A 81 3.87 -61.24 22.19
C PRO A 81 3.87 -59.97 21.32
N TYR A 82 3.00 -59.02 21.67
CA TYR A 82 2.71 -57.87 20.81
C TYR A 82 3.89 -56.91 20.60
N TRP A 83 4.88 -56.90 21.50
CA TRP A 83 6.11 -56.12 21.32
C TRP A 83 7.08 -56.74 20.30
N SER A 84 6.90 -58.01 19.92
CA SER A 84 7.71 -58.69 18.90
C SER A 84 7.01 -58.75 17.53
N TRP A 85 5.86 -58.10 17.37
CA TRP A 85 5.16 -58.06 16.09
C TRP A 85 5.85 -57.14 15.08
N SER A 86 5.89 -57.61 13.82
CA SER A 86 6.33 -56.81 12.68
C SER A 86 5.37 -55.65 12.36
N GLU A 87 5.85 -54.64 11.63
CA GLU A 87 5.03 -53.52 11.14
C GLU A 87 3.81 -54.01 10.33
N MET A 88 3.96 -55.08 9.54
CA MET A 88 2.84 -55.65 8.76
C MET A 88 1.76 -56.27 9.64
N GLN A 89 2.13 -56.92 10.74
CA GLN A 89 1.17 -57.48 11.70
C GLN A 89 0.40 -56.36 12.42
N TRP A 90 1.08 -55.28 12.80
CA TRP A 90 0.42 -54.11 13.36
C TRP A 90 -0.52 -53.42 12.37
N LEU A 91 -0.11 -53.23 11.11
CA LEU A 91 -0.98 -52.66 10.07
C LEU A 91 -2.22 -53.52 9.82
N ALA A 92 -2.05 -54.85 9.74
CA ALA A 92 -3.17 -55.77 9.56
C ALA A 92 -4.19 -55.64 10.71
N LEU A 93 -3.73 -55.56 11.96
CA LEU A 93 -4.60 -55.33 13.11
C LEU A 93 -5.28 -53.94 13.05
N LEU A 94 -4.51 -52.90 12.74
CA LEU A 94 -5.00 -51.52 12.67
C LEU A 94 -6.00 -51.29 11.54
N ASP A 95 -6.03 -52.13 10.51
CA ASP A 95 -7.02 -52.07 9.43
C ASP A 95 -8.32 -52.84 9.74
N THR A 96 -8.37 -53.57 10.85
CA THR A 96 -9.61 -54.19 11.34
C THR A 96 -10.56 -53.17 11.98
N GLN A 97 -11.84 -53.54 12.13
CA GLN A 97 -12.83 -52.74 12.88
C GLN A 97 -12.86 -53.07 14.39
N ALA A 98 -11.89 -53.82 14.89
CA ALA A 98 -11.89 -54.32 16.26
C ALA A 98 -11.23 -53.31 17.22
N GLY A 99 -11.98 -52.83 18.21
CA GLY A 99 -11.49 -51.88 19.22
C GLY A 99 -11.24 -50.45 18.71
N SER A 100 -10.53 -49.66 19.51
CA SER A 100 -10.14 -48.28 19.22
C SER A 100 -8.84 -48.22 18.42
N ARG A 101 -8.94 -47.94 17.11
CA ARG A 101 -7.77 -47.80 16.20
C ARG A 101 -6.70 -46.81 16.73
N PRO A 102 -7.04 -45.61 17.26
CA PRO A 102 -6.03 -44.70 17.79
C PRO A 102 -5.27 -45.25 19.00
N TYR A 103 -5.93 -46.04 19.85
CA TYR A 103 -5.28 -46.64 21.02
C TYR A 103 -4.38 -47.80 20.60
N LEU A 104 -4.85 -48.66 19.70
CA LEU A 104 -4.02 -49.71 19.11
C LEU A 104 -2.77 -49.13 18.42
N ALA A 105 -2.89 -47.98 17.77
CA ALA A 105 -1.76 -47.29 17.16
C ALA A 105 -0.78 -46.73 18.20
N ALA A 106 -1.26 -46.31 19.38
CA ALA A 106 -0.41 -45.91 20.49
C ALA A 106 0.38 -47.09 21.07
N VAL A 107 -0.27 -48.26 21.22
CA VAL A 107 0.40 -49.50 21.62
C VAL A 107 1.48 -49.87 20.59
N ALA A 108 1.14 -49.87 19.30
CA ALA A 108 2.08 -50.17 18.23
C ALA A 108 3.27 -49.21 18.22
N TYR A 109 3.02 -47.92 18.47
CA TYR A 109 4.06 -46.90 18.51
C TYR A 109 5.05 -47.16 19.64
N HIS A 110 4.58 -47.35 20.87
CA HIS A 110 5.46 -47.52 22.03
C HIS A 110 6.07 -48.91 22.11
N MET A 111 5.26 -49.95 21.95
CA MET A 111 5.65 -51.34 22.22
C MET A 111 6.15 -52.07 20.97
N GLY A 112 5.66 -51.71 19.78
CA GLY A 112 5.84 -52.48 18.55
C GLY A 112 6.75 -51.86 17.49
N GLY A 113 7.47 -50.77 17.83
CA GLY A 113 8.39 -50.09 16.91
C GLY A 113 7.71 -49.35 15.74
N PHE A 114 6.38 -49.24 15.72
CA PHE A 114 5.62 -48.65 14.62
C PHE A 114 5.63 -47.11 14.68
N ARG A 115 6.57 -46.46 13.99
CA ARG A 115 6.74 -44.99 14.00
C ARG A 115 5.96 -44.25 12.90
N THR A 116 5.19 -44.94 12.08
CA THR A 116 4.59 -44.44 10.83
C THR A 116 3.05 -44.53 10.81
N PRO A 117 2.33 -43.96 11.80
CA PRO A 117 0.86 -44.04 11.89
C PRO A 117 0.12 -43.46 10.68
N GLN A 118 0.80 -42.64 9.85
CA GLN A 118 0.26 -42.11 8.60
C GLN A 118 0.02 -43.19 7.52
N ARG A 119 0.62 -44.39 7.65
CA ARG A 119 0.42 -45.53 6.73
C ARG A 119 -0.91 -46.27 6.93
N ILE A 120 -1.60 -46.02 8.04
CA ILE A 120 -2.87 -46.67 8.38
C ILE A 120 -3.93 -46.37 7.30
N THR A 121 -4.71 -47.38 6.88
CA THR A 121 -5.73 -47.15 5.86
C THR A 121 -6.82 -46.20 6.35
N LYS A 122 -7.22 -45.26 5.50
CA LYS A 122 -8.20 -44.20 5.83
C LYS A 122 -7.78 -43.39 7.09
N PHE A 123 -6.48 -43.15 7.27
CA PHE A 123 -5.96 -42.31 8.35
C PHE A 123 -6.66 -40.94 8.36
N ARG A 124 -7.45 -40.70 9.41
CA ARG A 124 -8.23 -39.47 9.64
C ARG A 124 -8.04 -39.07 11.11
N GLN A 125 -8.26 -37.81 11.43
CA GLN A 125 -8.22 -37.29 12.81
C GLN A 125 -6.84 -37.44 13.49
N SER A 126 -5.79 -36.92 12.86
CA SER A 126 -4.41 -36.86 13.38
C SER A 126 -4.29 -36.33 14.81
N ALA A 127 -5.20 -35.44 15.23
CA ALA A 127 -5.29 -34.95 16.61
C ALA A 127 -5.49 -36.07 17.63
N ILE A 128 -6.37 -37.03 17.35
CA ILE A 128 -6.71 -38.11 18.29
C ILE A 128 -5.55 -39.09 18.41
N TYR A 129 -4.94 -39.47 17.28
CA TYR A 129 -3.74 -40.32 17.28
C TYR A 129 -2.59 -39.67 18.05
N ALA A 130 -2.31 -38.39 17.82
CA ALA A 130 -1.29 -37.67 18.57
C ALA A 130 -1.61 -37.60 20.07
N SER A 131 -2.87 -37.33 20.43
CA SER A 131 -3.32 -37.31 21.83
C SER A 131 -3.16 -38.67 22.52
N PHE A 132 -3.33 -39.79 21.80
CA PHE A 132 -3.23 -41.12 22.41
C PHE A 132 -1.78 -41.60 22.47
N ILE A 133 -0.97 -41.27 21.46
CA ILE A 133 0.45 -41.63 21.41
C ILE A 133 1.27 -40.84 22.45
N PHE A 134 1.12 -39.52 22.49
CA PHE A 134 1.95 -38.66 23.34
C PHE A 134 1.30 -38.33 24.70
N GLY A 135 0.04 -38.68 24.88
CA GLY A 135 -0.73 -38.44 26.09
C GLY A 135 -1.71 -37.28 25.98
N HIS A 136 -2.89 -37.45 26.60
CA HIS A 136 -4.00 -36.53 26.44
C HIS A 136 -3.71 -35.14 27.03
N LYS A 137 -3.05 -35.12 28.19
CA LYS A 137 -2.75 -33.90 28.93
C LYS A 137 -1.80 -32.97 28.15
N ILE A 138 -0.65 -33.47 27.72
CA ILE A 138 0.34 -32.66 26.98
C ILE A 138 -0.22 -32.15 25.65
N PHE A 139 -0.98 -32.97 24.92
CA PHE A 139 -1.60 -32.54 23.67
C PHE A 139 -2.57 -31.36 23.90
N LYS A 140 -3.42 -31.46 24.93
CA LYS A 140 -4.39 -30.43 25.26
C LYS A 140 -3.71 -29.16 25.76
N ASP A 141 -2.68 -29.27 26.58
CA ASP A 141 -1.93 -28.14 27.12
C ASP A 141 -1.21 -27.36 26.00
N GLU A 142 -0.53 -28.05 25.08
CA GLU A 142 0.14 -27.40 23.94
C GLU A 142 -0.86 -26.81 22.93
N LEU A 143 -2.00 -27.48 22.70
CA LEU A 143 -3.08 -26.93 21.89
C LEU A 143 -3.64 -25.65 22.51
N THR A 144 -3.90 -25.64 23.82
CA THR A 144 -4.41 -24.48 24.55
C THR A 144 -3.37 -23.36 24.50
N ARG A 145 -2.11 -23.64 24.81
CA ARG A 145 -0.99 -22.67 24.77
C ARG A 145 -0.87 -22.01 23.39
N LEU A 146 -0.83 -22.81 22.32
CA LEU A 146 -0.76 -22.29 20.95
C LEU A 146 -2.02 -21.50 20.58
N SER A 147 -3.21 -21.97 20.96
CA SER A 147 -4.47 -21.29 20.66
C SER A 147 -4.58 -19.92 21.37
N THR A 148 -4.12 -19.81 22.62
CA THR A 148 -4.13 -18.58 23.41
C THR A 148 -3.24 -17.52 22.78
N VAL A 149 -2.02 -17.89 22.36
CA VAL A 149 -1.12 -16.96 21.66
C VAL A 149 -1.71 -16.54 20.32
N LEU A 150 -2.28 -17.46 19.54
CA LEU A 150 -2.94 -17.12 18.29
C LEU A 150 -4.15 -16.18 18.51
N LYS A 151 -4.94 -16.37 19.58
CA LYS A 151 -6.01 -15.44 19.96
C LYS A 151 -5.45 -14.05 20.24
N SER A 152 -4.33 -13.92 20.97
CA SER A 152 -3.67 -12.62 21.21
C SER A 152 -3.11 -11.95 19.95
N LEU A 153 -2.91 -12.70 18.86
CA LEU A 153 -2.54 -12.16 17.55
C LEU A 153 -3.76 -11.74 16.72
N GLY A 154 -4.99 -11.97 17.19
CA GLY A 154 -6.24 -11.66 16.49
C GLY A 154 -6.84 -12.84 15.71
N TYR A 155 -6.39 -14.08 15.94
CA TYR A 155 -7.06 -15.28 15.42
C TYR A 155 -8.23 -15.66 16.35
N THR A 156 -9.40 -15.04 16.17
CA THR A 156 -10.59 -15.24 17.02
C THR A 156 -11.69 -16.09 16.37
N ALA A 157 -11.34 -16.93 15.39
CA ALA A 157 -12.33 -17.75 14.69
C ALA A 157 -13.03 -18.74 15.63
N ARG A 158 -14.37 -18.86 15.51
CA ARG A 158 -15.24 -19.74 16.31
C ARG A 158 -14.80 -21.22 16.38
N HIS A 159 -14.02 -21.68 15.41
CA HIS A 159 -13.51 -23.05 15.32
C HIS A 159 -11.98 -23.15 15.27
N LEU A 160 -11.25 -22.14 15.78
CA LEU A 160 -9.78 -22.13 15.74
C LEU A 160 -9.19 -23.42 16.30
N GLU A 161 -9.62 -23.84 17.49
CA GLU A 161 -9.10 -25.03 18.17
C GLU A 161 -9.36 -26.31 17.39
N LYS A 162 -10.53 -26.46 16.76
CA LYS A 162 -10.88 -27.62 15.93
C LYS A 162 -9.99 -27.74 14.68
N PHE A 163 -9.68 -26.61 14.03
CA PHE A 163 -8.78 -26.63 12.86
C PHE A 163 -7.31 -26.77 13.27
N LEU A 164 -6.94 -26.18 14.40
CA LEU A 164 -5.59 -26.21 14.92
C LEU A 164 -5.21 -27.60 15.43
N SER A 165 -6.13 -28.29 16.11
CA SER A 165 -5.89 -29.63 16.67
C SER A 165 -5.48 -30.65 15.61
N GLY A 166 -6.15 -30.66 14.45
CA GLY A 166 -5.81 -31.55 13.35
C GLY A 166 -4.39 -31.33 12.82
N VAL A 167 -3.99 -30.06 12.63
CA VAL A 167 -2.67 -29.73 12.09
C VAL A 167 -1.58 -29.89 13.14
N LEU A 168 -1.85 -29.54 14.39
CA LEU A 168 -0.94 -29.75 15.50
C LEU A 168 -0.65 -31.24 15.67
N GLY A 169 -1.68 -32.08 15.75
CA GLY A 169 -1.48 -33.53 15.87
C GLY A 169 -0.75 -34.14 14.67
N ALA A 170 -1.00 -33.63 13.47
CA ALA A 170 -0.24 -34.03 12.29
C ALA A 170 1.26 -33.71 12.41
N LEU A 171 1.60 -32.51 12.87
CA LEU A 171 2.99 -32.08 13.05
C LEU A 171 3.67 -32.84 14.19
N MET A 172 3.00 -33.07 15.32
CA MET A 172 3.53 -33.88 16.43
C MET A 172 3.87 -35.30 15.96
N LEU A 173 3.00 -35.94 15.17
CA LEU A 173 3.26 -37.28 14.63
C LEU A 173 4.40 -37.32 13.60
N GLU A 174 4.57 -36.27 12.81
CA GLU A 174 5.71 -36.16 11.87
C GLU A 174 7.03 -35.85 12.59
N ASN A 175 6.96 -35.16 13.72
CA ASN A 175 8.10 -34.78 14.55
C ASN A 175 8.56 -35.90 15.49
N GLY A 176 7.62 -36.73 15.96
CA GLY A 176 7.88 -37.75 16.98
C GLY A 176 7.96 -37.22 18.41
N ASP A 177 7.77 -35.91 18.62
CA ASP A 177 7.78 -35.24 19.92
C ASP A 177 6.61 -34.24 20.00
N PRO A 178 5.81 -34.25 21.09
CA PRO A 178 4.66 -33.36 21.23
C PRO A 178 5.02 -31.92 21.62
N ARG A 179 6.23 -31.67 22.14
CA ARG A 179 6.62 -30.36 22.67
C ARG A 179 6.80 -29.36 21.53
N LEU A 180 6.17 -28.20 21.64
CA LEU A 180 6.25 -27.16 20.62
C LEU A 180 7.70 -26.68 20.40
N GLU A 181 8.53 -26.72 21.44
CA GLU A 181 9.95 -26.31 21.42
C GLU A 181 10.79 -27.12 20.43
N THR A 182 10.36 -28.35 20.12
CA THR A 182 11.09 -29.22 19.17
C THR A 182 10.71 -28.98 17.71
N PHE A 183 9.72 -28.11 17.43
CA PHE A 183 9.22 -27.89 16.08
C PHE A 183 10.19 -27.00 15.28
N THR A 184 10.94 -27.62 14.38
CA THR A 184 11.92 -26.94 13.53
C THR A 184 11.30 -26.30 12.26
N GLU A 185 12.02 -25.36 11.65
CA GLU A 185 11.67 -24.81 10.33
C GLU A 185 11.55 -25.91 9.26
N VAL A 186 12.45 -26.91 9.31
CA VAL A 186 12.46 -28.05 8.38
C VAL A 186 11.17 -28.87 8.48
N LEU A 187 10.73 -29.20 9.70
CA LEU A 187 9.47 -29.91 9.96
C LEU A 187 8.27 -29.17 9.35
N LEU A 188 8.17 -27.88 9.63
CA LEU A 188 7.03 -27.07 9.17
C LEU A 188 7.03 -26.87 7.66
N ILE A 189 8.20 -26.79 7.01
CA ILE A 189 8.33 -26.78 5.55
C ILE A 189 7.85 -28.12 4.96
N LYS A 190 8.29 -29.24 5.53
CA LYS A 190 7.87 -30.59 5.11
C LYS A 190 6.34 -30.77 5.25
N GLY A 191 5.77 -30.33 6.38
CA GLY A 191 4.34 -30.40 6.67
C GLY A 191 3.48 -29.50 5.76
N GLN A 192 4.05 -28.42 5.20
CA GLN A 192 3.38 -27.58 4.20
C GLN A 192 3.41 -28.18 2.79
N GLY A 193 4.50 -28.86 2.39
CA GLY A 193 4.71 -29.36 1.03
C GLY A 193 3.85 -30.56 0.64
N HIS A 194 3.48 -31.42 1.58
CA HIS A 194 2.80 -32.70 1.32
C HIS A 194 1.27 -32.63 1.47
N ARG A 195 0.66 -31.44 1.51
CA ARG A 195 -0.75 -31.28 1.90
C ARG A 195 -1.51 -30.27 1.03
N SER A 196 -2.85 -30.38 1.07
CA SER A 196 -3.74 -29.46 0.35
C SER A 196 -3.53 -27.99 0.79
N VAL A 197 -3.88 -27.05 -0.08
CA VAL A 197 -3.73 -25.59 0.14
C VAL A 197 -4.37 -25.13 1.46
N GLY A 198 -5.46 -25.78 1.89
CA GLY A 198 -6.12 -25.48 3.17
C GLY A 198 -5.25 -25.83 4.38
N ILE A 199 -4.56 -26.96 4.36
CA ILE A 199 -3.71 -27.41 5.46
C ILE A 199 -2.39 -26.63 5.49
N ALA A 200 -1.78 -26.33 4.33
CA ALA A 200 -0.59 -25.50 4.25
C ALA A 200 -0.82 -24.11 4.90
N ARG A 201 -2.02 -23.53 4.73
CA ARG A 201 -2.40 -22.27 5.41
C ARG A 201 -2.45 -22.39 6.92
N LEU A 202 -2.88 -23.54 7.45
CA LEU A 202 -2.97 -23.80 8.89
C LEU A 202 -1.59 -24.05 9.51
N VAL A 203 -0.67 -24.73 8.82
CA VAL A 203 0.74 -24.84 9.27
C VAL A 203 1.38 -23.45 9.32
N GLY A 204 1.05 -22.57 8.37
CA GLY A 204 1.44 -21.17 8.43
C GLY A 204 0.96 -20.48 9.72
N LYS A 205 -0.25 -20.78 10.23
CA LYS A 205 -0.73 -20.25 11.52
C LYS A 205 0.07 -20.81 12.69
N VAL A 206 0.35 -22.12 12.71
CA VAL A 206 1.19 -22.75 13.74
C VAL A 206 2.54 -22.04 13.83
N SER A 207 3.18 -21.79 12.69
CA SER A 207 4.44 -21.06 12.65
C SER A 207 4.36 -19.62 13.21
N HIS A 208 3.24 -18.91 13.00
CA HIS A 208 3.01 -17.62 13.65
C HIS A 208 2.90 -17.72 15.17
N GLY A 209 2.22 -18.74 15.67
CA GLY A 209 2.11 -18.99 17.11
C GLY A 209 3.45 -19.35 17.73
N LEU A 210 4.23 -20.22 17.09
CA LEU A 210 5.58 -20.61 17.53
C LEU A 210 6.55 -19.41 17.59
N ALA A 211 6.51 -18.53 16.59
CA ALA A 211 7.33 -17.32 16.61
C ALA A 211 6.91 -16.33 17.71
N ALA A 212 5.61 -16.19 17.96
CA ALA A 212 5.12 -15.36 19.05
C ALA A 212 5.39 -15.96 20.45
N LEU A 213 5.56 -17.28 20.54
CA LEU A 213 6.05 -17.98 21.74
C LEU A 213 7.57 -17.87 21.93
N GLY A 214 8.31 -17.29 20.98
CA GLY A 214 9.78 -17.21 21.01
C GLY A 214 10.49 -18.52 20.66
N ILE A 215 9.77 -19.52 20.14
CA ILE A 215 10.34 -20.83 19.74
C ILE A 215 11.02 -20.72 18.36
N LEU A 216 10.46 -19.91 17.46
CA LEU A 216 11.08 -19.59 16.18
C LEU A 216 11.49 -18.12 16.16
N ASP A 217 12.66 -17.80 15.60
CA ASP A 217 13.11 -16.41 15.41
C ASP A 217 12.13 -15.58 14.57
N LYS A 218 11.49 -16.23 13.58
CA LYS A 218 10.55 -15.60 12.67
C LYS A 218 9.49 -16.59 12.19
N PRO A 219 8.25 -16.12 11.94
CA PRO A 219 7.24 -16.97 11.33
C PRO A 219 7.64 -17.30 9.89
N LEU A 220 7.34 -18.51 9.46
CA LEU A 220 7.58 -19.00 8.11
C LEU A 220 6.74 -18.20 7.12
N ARG A 221 7.42 -17.35 6.36
CA ARG A 221 6.82 -16.57 5.27
C ARG A 221 6.80 -17.42 4.00
N LYS A 222 5.79 -18.29 3.84
CA LYS A 222 5.52 -18.98 2.56
C LYS A 222 4.18 -18.59 1.94
N ARG A 223 3.80 -17.30 1.99
CA ARG A 223 3.13 -16.74 0.80
C ARG A 223 4.24 -16.59 -0.24
N GLY A 224 4.43 -17.65 -1.03
CA GLY A 224 5.54 -17.80 -1.97
C GLY A 224 5.91 -16.50 -2.68
N TYR A 225 7.00 -15.90 -2.23
CA TYR A 225 7.73 -14.87 -2.95
C TYR A 225 9.19 -15.29 -3.20
N ALA A 226 9.52 -16.56 -2.94
CA ALA A 226 10.85 -17.12 -3.20
C ALA A 226 10.79 -18.58 -3.68
N ASP A 227 9.77 -18.89 -4.48
CA ASP A 227 9.91 -19.75 -5.65
C ASP A 227 9.13 -19.02 -6.73
N TRP A 228 9.75 -17.96 -7.24
CA TRP A 228 9.28 -17.32 -8.46
C TRP A 228 9.17 -18.43 -9.49
N ARG A 229 7.96 -18.73 -9.98
CA ARG A 229 7.76 -19.74 -11.04
C ARG A 229 8.86 -19.50 -12.06
N GLU A 230 9.74 -20.49 -12.20
CA GLU A 230 10.79 -20.38 -13.20
C GLU A 230 10.09 -20.07 -14.52
N LYS A 231 10.53 -19.00 -15.15
CA LYS A 231 9.91 -18.58 -16.39
C LYS A 231 10.33 -19.58 -17.43
N SER A 232 9.36 -20.14 -18.15
CA SER A 232 9.67 -21.05 -19.25
C SER A 232 10.60 -20.34 -20.22
N ILE A 233 11.67 -21.06 -20.57
CA ILE A 233 12.68 -20.66 -21.54
C ILE A 233 12.49 -21.36 -22.88
N GLU A 234 11.38 -22.11 -23.01
CA GLU A 234 11.08 -22.93 -24.18
C GLU A 234 10.88 -22.04 -25.42
N GLY A 235 11.50 -22.43 -26.53
CA GLY A 235 11.48 -21.65 -27.77
C GLY A 235 12.34 -20.38 -27.77
N ILE A 236 13.34 -20.30 -26.89
CA ILE A 236 14.31 -19.19 -26.83
C ILE A 236 15.73 -19.73 -26.97
N ASP A 237 16.58 -19.02 -27.72
CA ASP A 237 18.00 -19.35 -27.83
C ASP A 237 18.70 -19.39 -26.45
N PRO A 238 19.42 -20.48 -26.10
CA PRO A 238 20.09 -20.61 -24.80
C PRO A 238 21.12 -19.52 -24.48
N VAL A 239 21.80 -18.99 -25.51
CA VAL A 239 22.77 -17.88 -25.36
C VAL A 239 22.03 -16.63 -24.90
N TRP A 240 20.90 -16.30 -25.51
CA TRP A 240 20.08 -15.17 -25.10
C TRP A 240 19.52 -15.35 -23.68
N VAL A 241 19.07 -16.55 -23.33
CA VAL A 241 18.59 -16.89 -21.98
C VAL A 241 19.68 -16.64 -20.94
N SER A 242 20.92 -17.03 -21.23
CA SER A 242 22.06 -16.83 -20.32
C SER A 242 22.29 -15.36 -20.01
N TRP A 243 22.20 -14.48 -21.02
CA TRP A 243 22.31 -13.03 -20.84
C TRP A 243 21.15 -12.45 -20.04
N CYS A 244 19.92 -12.90 -20.31
CA CYS A 244 18.75 -12.48 -19.56
C CYS A 244 18.86 -12.88 -18.08
N ARG A 245 19.33 -14.09 -17.78
CA ARG A 245 19.59 -14.58 -16.41
C ARG A 245 20.69 -13.78 -15.74
N ARG A 246 21.83 -13.58 -16.43
CA ARG A 246 22.93 -12.75 -15.91
C ARG A 246 22.46 -11.34 -15.55
N TRP A 247 21.64 -10.71 -16.40
CA TRP A 247 21.02 -9.41 -16.09
C TRP A 247 20.10 -9.49 -14.88
N ARG A 248 19.26 -10.53 -14.79
CA ARG A 248 18.35 -10.73 -13.66
C ARG A 248 19.10 -10.86 -12.33
N ASP A 249 20.24 -11.55 -12.33
CA ASP A 249 21.02 -11.80 -11.12
C ASP A 249 21.85 -10.58 -10.72
N THR A 250 22.29 -9.78 -11.69
CA THR A 250 23.09 -8.57 -11.47
C THR A 250 22.24 -7.33 -11.14
N SER A 251 21.01 -7.24 -11.66
CA SER A 251 20.19 -6.04 -11.56
C SER A 251 19.78 -5.71 -10.12
N THR A 252 20.07 -4.47 -9.71
CA THR A 252 19.70 -3.88 -8.42
C THR A 252 18.23 -3.42 -8.35
N LEU A 253 17.45 -3.72 -9.40
CA LEU A 253 16.04 -3.41 -9.42
C LEU A 253 15.25 -4.18 -8.35
N ARG A 254 14.20 -3.54 -7.83
CA ARG A 254 13.25 -4.18 -6.93
C ARG A 254 12.70 -5.48 -7.55
N PRO A 255 12.47 -6.55 -6.77
CA PRO A 255 12.15 -7.87 -7.29
C PRO A 255 11.04 -7.87 -8.34
N ARG A 256 9.91 -7.21 -8.06
CA ARG A 256 8.78 -7.16 -9.01
C ARG A 256 9.13 -6.48 -10.34
N THR A 257 9.88 -5.38 -10.32
CA THR A 257 10.28 -4.65 -11.54
C THR A 257 11.34 -5.43 -12.31
N ARG A 258 12.30 -6.01 -11.60
CA ARG A 258 13.33 -6.89 -12.16
C ARG A 258 12.69 -8.07 -12.89
N GLU A 259 11.73 -8.73 -12.26
CA GLU A 259 10.99 -9.84 -12.87
C GLU A 259 10.14 -9.40 -14.05
N SER A 260 9.43 -8.27 -13.97
CA SER A 260 8.66 -7.77 -15.13
C SER A 260 9.57 -7.49 -16.33
N ASN A 261 10.72 -6.85 -16.11
CA ASN A 261 11.70 -6.60 -17.15
C ASN A 261 12.27 -7.91 -17.70
N TYR A 262 12.70 -8.83 -16.84
CA TYR A 262 13.20 -10.16 -17.22
C TYR A 262 12.21 -10.90 -18.10
N SER A 263 10.90 -10.76 -17.82
CA SER A 263 9.86 -11.28 -18.72
C SER A 263 9.94 -10.67 -20.11
N PHE A 264 10.02 -9.34 -20.23
CA PHE A 264 10.08 -8.69 -21.53
C PHE A 264 11.32 -9.11 -22.32
N MET A 265 12.48 -9.26 -21.67
CA MET A 265 13.70 -9.75 -22.29
C MET A 265 13.56 -11.18 -22.84
N LEU A 266 13.00 -12.11 -22.05
CA LEU A 266 12.73 -13.47 -22.53
C LEU A 266 11.74 -13.50 -23.69
N ARG A 267 10.68 -12.68 -23.64
CA ARG A 267 9.70 -12.58 -24.72
C ARG A 267 10.32 -12.03 -26.01
N THR A 268 11.29 -11.13 -25.92
CA THR A 268 12.11 -10.73 -27.07
C THR A 268 12.93 -11.89 -27.60
N GLY A 269 13.41 -12.79 -26.74
CA GLY A 269 14.06 -14.03 -27.16
C GLY A 269 13.18 -14.89 -28.07
N ILE A 270 11.89 -15.05 -27.74
CA ILE A 270 10.93 -15.76 -28.62
C ILE A 270 10.82 -15.08 -29.98
N TRP A 271 10.75 -13.74 -30.00
CA TRP A 271 10.72 -12.98 -31.25
C TRP A 271 12.02 -13.14 -32.05
N LEU A 272 13.18 -13.08 -31.41
CA LEU A 272 14.49 -13.28 -32.06
C LEU A 272 14.57 -14.66 -32.72
N THR A 273 14.20 -15.73 -32.01
CA THR A 273 14.24 -17.09 -32.55
C THR A 273 13.31 -17.28 -33.76
N ARG A 274 12.22 -16.52 -33.86
CA ARG A 274 11.26 -16.60 -34.97
C ARG A 274 11.64 -15.72 -36.16
N GLU A 275 12.00 -14.46 -35.90
CA GLU A 275 12.09 -13.42 -36.92
C GLU A 275 13.53 -12.97 -37.21
N GLN A 276 14.48 -13.26 -36.31
CA GLN A 276 15.89 -12.87 -36.41
C GLN A 276 16.83 -14.01 -35.92
N PRO A 277 16.78 -15.23 -36.48
CA PRO A 277 17.46 -16.40 -35.89
C PRO A 277 18.99 -16.29 -35.78
N TRP A 278 19.60 -15.40 -36.57
CA TRP A 278 21.05 -15.12 -36.53
C TRP A 278 21.47 -14.21 -35.36
N VAL A 279 20.53 -13.71 -34.55
CA VAL A 279 20.79 -12.83 -33.41
C VAL A 279 20.57 -13.61 -32.11
N SER A 280 21.64 -14.16 -31.54
CA SER A 280 21.60 -14.95 -30.29
C SER A 280 22.19 -14.20 -29.09
N SER A 281 23.02 -13.19 -29.33
CA SER A 281 23.70 -12.39 -28.30
C SER A 281 23.39 -10.88 -28.42
N PRO A 282 23.46 -10.09 -27.33
CA PRO A 282 23.30 -8.64 -27.39
C PRO A 282 24.24 -7.93 -28.36
N VAL A 283 25.44 -8.47 -28.61
CA VAL A 283 26.43 -7.88 -29.55
C VAL A 283 26.09 -8.11 -31.03
N ASP A 284 25.18 -9.03 -31.32
CA ASP A 284 24.72 -9.31 -32.69
C ASP A 284 23.68 -8.29 -33.15
N TRP A 285 23.05 -7.58 -32.19
CA TRP A 285 22.06 -6.55 -32.48
C TRP A 285 22.69 -5.37 -33.22
N ASN A 286 21.97 -4.89 -34.24
CA ASN A 286 22.31 -3.71 -35.01
C ASN A 286 21.09 -2.78 -35.13
N THR A 287 21.24 -1.67 -35.85
CA THR A 287 20.18 -0.68 -36.06
C THR A 287 18.96 -1.25 -36.78
N SER A 288 19.15 -2.19 -37.72
CA SER A 288 18.06 -2.88 -38.42
C SER A 288 17.24 -3.77 -37.47
N THR A 289 17.90 -4.57 -36.62
CA THR A 289 17.22 -5.38 -35.60
C THR A 289 16.42 -4.50 -34.62
N CYS A 290 16.95 -3.33 -34.25
CA CYS A 290 16.24 -2.37 -33.41
C CYS A 290 14.96 -1.83 -34.08
N ALA A 291 15.04 -1.46 -35.37
CA ALA A 291 13.87 -1.02 -36.12
C ALA A 291 12.82 -2.14 -36.24
N ALA A 292 13.26 -3.37 -36.52
CA ALA A 292 12.40 -4.53 -36.63
C ALA A 292 11.65 -4.83 -35.32
N VAL A 293 12.34 -4.80 -34.16
CA VAL A 293 11.68 -5.06 -32.87
C VAL A 293 10.70 -3.96 -32.50
N ILE A 294 10.98 -2.69 -32.81
CA ILE A 294 10.03 -1.59 -32.59
C ILE A 294 8.76 -1.82 -33.41
N ALA A 295 8.91 -2.12 -34.70
CA ALA A 295 7.78 -2.39 -35.58
C ALA A 295 6.96 -3.60 -35.10
N ALA A 296 7.63 -4.67 -34.68
CA ALA A 296 6.99 -5.86 -34.15
C ALA A 296 6.22 -5.55 -32.85
N ILE A 297 6.82 -4.85 -31.89
CA ILE A 297 6.15 -4.44 -30.65
C ILE A 297 4.96 -3.51 -30.92
N ASP A 298 5.06 -2.64 -31.93
CA ASP A 298 3.96 -1.74 -32.28
C ASP A 298 2.76 -2.49 -32.89
N ARG A 299 3.00 -3.57 -33.63
CA ARG A 299 1.93 -4.40 -34.22
C ARG A 299 1.48 -5.56 -33.31
N MET A 300 2.21 -5.82 -32.24
CA MET A 300 2.01 -6.96 -31.35
C MET A 300 0.61 -6.96 -30.71
N THR A 301 0.04 -8.16 -30.60
CA THR A 301 -1.23 -8.43 -29.92
C THR A 301 -1.03 -9.00 -28.51
N VAL A 302 -2.06 -8.90 -27.66
CA VAL A 302 -2.02 -9.47 -26.31
C VAL A 302 -1.97 -11.00 -26.41
N GLY A 303 -0.96 -11.60 -25.76
CA GLY A 303 -0.71 -13.04 -25.81
C GLY A 303 0.38 -13.44 -26.80
N GLU A 304 0.70 -12.56 -27.73
CA GLU A 304 1.81 -12.76 -28.65
C GLU A 304 3.15 -12.70 -27.89
N TRP A 305 4.01 -13.68 -28.19
CA TRP A 305 5.23 -13.98 -27.44
C TRP A 305 4.98 -14.18 -25.94
N ALA A 306 3.82 -14.70 -25.52
CA ALA A 306 3.64 -15.12 -24.15
C ALA A 306 4.57 -16.30 -23.84
N LEU A 307 5.25 -16.25 -22.69
CA LEU A 307 6.02 -17.39 -22.21
C LEU A 307 5.06 -18.54 -21.87
N GLU A 308 5.46 -19.78 -22.06
CA GLU A 308 4.63 -20.95 -21.76
C GLU A 308 4.17 -20.97 -20.28
N SER A 309 5.06 -20.55 -19.38
CA SER A 309 4.76 -20.32 -17.94
C SER A 309 3.59 -19.34 -17.67
N ALA A 310 3.17 -18.58 -18.68
CA ALA A 310 2.03 -17.66 -18.62
C ALA A 310 0.74 -18.26 -19.20
N LEU A 311 0.75 -19.43 -19.86
CA LEU A 311 -0.38 -20.03 -20.58
C LEU A 311 -1.61 -20.38 -19.71
N GLY A 312 -1.47 -20.39 -18.39
CA GLY A 312 -2.61 -20.51 -17.45
C GLY A 312 -3.23 -19.18 -17.02
N THR A 313 -2.75 -18.05 -17.51
CA THR A 313 -3.20 -16.71 -17.08
C THR A 313 -4.29 -16.21 -18.03
N LYS A 314 -5.46 -15.85 -17.50
CA LYS A 314 -6.50 -15.16 -18.29
C LYS A 314 -5.99 -13.76 -18.70
N LEU A 315 -5.47 -13.65 -19.92
CA LEU A 315 -5.02 -12.38 -20.49
C LEU A 315 -6.22 -11.60 -21.00
N LYS A 316 -6.51 -10.46 -20.38
CA LYS A 316 -7.62 -9.59 -20.80
C LYS A 316 -7.31 -9.00 -22.18
N GLY A 317 -8.23 -9.19 -23.12
CA GLY A 317 -8.09 -8.69 -24.49
C GLY A 317 -7.12 -9.51 -25.35
N LEU A 318 -7.00 -10.82 -25.09
CA LEU A 318 -6.22 -11.74 -25.93
C LEU A 318 -6.53 -11.52 -27.43
N GLY A 319 -5.49 -11.45 -28.25
CA GLY A 319 -5.60 -11.18 -29.69
C GLY A 319 -5.83 -9.72 -30.08
N GLN A 320 -6.15 -8.82 -29.13
CA GLN A 320 -6.27 -7.38 -29.41
C GLN A 320 -4.89 -6.72 -29.42
N PRO A 321 -4.70 -5.58 -30.12
CA PRO A 321 -3.45 -4.82 -30.08
C PRO A 321 -3.04 -4.43 -28.65
N ILE A 322 -1.76 -4.55 -28.32
CA ILE A 322 -1.31 -4.16 -26.97
C ILE A 322 -1.45 -2.66 -26.73
N ALA A 323 -1.81 -2.29 -25.49
CA ALA A 323 -2.00 -0.89 -25.12
C ALA A 323 -0.70 -0.07 -25.28
N PRO A 324 -0.78 1.24 -25.63
CA PRO A 324 0.40 2.12 -25.79
C PRO A 324 1.35 2.10 -24.59
N ASN A 325 0.80 2.12 -23.37
CA ASN A 325 1.59 2.02 -22.14
C ASN A 325 2.38 0.71 -22.02
N SER A 326 1.82 -0.40 -22.49
CA SER A 326 2.50 -1.70 -22.53
C SER A 326 3.63 -1.69 -23.56
N LYS A 327 3.42 -1.10 -24.74
CA LYS A 327 4.47 -0.91 -25.76
C LYS A 327 5.64 -0.11 -25.19
N ARG A 328 5.33 1.04 -24.56
CA ARG A 328 6.32 1.89 -23.88
C ARG A 328 7.10 1.14 -22.79
N ALA A 329 6.41 0.35 -21.96
CA ALA A 329 7.05 -0.43 -20.90
C ALA A 329 7.98 -1.52 -21.46
N PHE A 330 7.58 -2.18 -22.54
CA PHE A 330 8.38 -3.18 -23.24
C PHE A 330 9.67 -2.55 -23.79
N LEU A 331 9.55 -1.48 -24.58
CA LEU A 331 10.71 -0.76 -25.15
C LEU A 331 11.62 -0.18 -24.06
N HIS A 332 11.05 0.29 -22.94
CA HIS A 332 11.84 0.75 -21.80
C HIS A 332 12.64 -0.38 -21.15
N ALA A 333 12.06 -1.58 -21.00
CA ALA A 333 12.77 -2.74 -20.45
C ALA A 333 13.94 -3.15 -21.35
N LEU A 334 13.74 -3.20 -22.67
CA LEU A 334 14.79 -3.52 -23.65
C LEU A 334 15.91 -2.47 -23.64
N ARG A 335 15.57 -1.18 -23.72
CA ARG A 335 16.56 -0.10 -23.62
C ARG A 335 17.42 -0.24 -22.38
N ARG A 336 16.79 -0.51 -21.24
CA ARG A 336 17.49 -0.67 -19.98
C ARG A 336 18.43 -1.87 -20.00
N PHE A 337 17.98 -3.02 -20.49
CA PHE A 337 18.82 -4.20 -20.63
C PHE A 337 20.11 -3.90 -21.41
N PHE A 338 19.99 -3.26 -22.57
CA PHE A 338 21.14 -2.90 -23.40
C PHE A 338 22.03 -1.82 -22.78
N ILE A 339 21.46 -0.82 -22.11
CA ILE A 339 22.24 0.19 -21.38
C ILE A 339 23.01 -0.48 -20.24
N ASP A 340 22.36 -1.33 -19.45
CA ASP A 340 22.99 -2.05 -18.34
C ASP A 340 24.09 -2.99 -18.87
N PHE A 341 23.87 -3.65 -20.02
CA PHE A 341 24.87 -4.50 -20.69
C PHE A 341 26.17 -3.75 -21.00
N GLU A 342 26.10 -2.56 -21.60
CA GLU A 342 27.30 -1.74 -21.88
C GLU A 342 27.91 -1.16 -20.61
N LEU A 343 27.08 -0.62 -19.70
CA LEU A 343 27.56 0.00 -18.46
C LEU A 343 28.27 -0.99 -17.54
N TRP A 344 27.87 -2.26 -17.58
CA TRP A 344 28.54 -3.34 -16.83
C TRP A 344 29.71 -3.97 -17.57
N GLY A 345 30.10 -3.42 -18.73
CA GLY A 345 31.27 -3.86 -19.49
C GLY A 345 31.14 -5.27 -20.08
N TRP A 346 29.92 -5.74 -20.34
CA TRP A 346 29.70 -7.10 -20.86
C TRP A 346 29.97 -7.21 -22.36
N GLY A 347 30.06 -6.08 -23.06
CA GLY A 347 30.40 -5.98 -24.46
C GLY A 347 30.09 -4.58 -24.98
N ARG A 348 30.31 -4.38 -26.28
CA ARG A 348 30.05 -3.12 -26.99
C ARG A 348 28.93 -3.30 -27.99
N LEU A 349 27.93 -2.42 -27.97
CA LEU A 349 26.82 -2.48 -28.91
C LEU A 349 27.15 -1.75 -30.21
N LYS A 350 26.52 -2.20 -31.31
CA LYS A 350 26.61 -1.57 -32.63
C LYS A 350 25.57 -0.46 -32.84
N PHE A 351 24.82 -0.11 -31.78
CA PHE A 351 23.75 0.87 -31.81
C PHE A 351 23.64 1.59 -30.46
N SER A 352 23.06 2.79 -30.47
CA SER A 352 22.70 3.50 -29.24
C SER A 352 21.30 3.08 -28.75
N PRO A 353 21.14 2.44 -27.57
CA PRO A 353 19.82 2.03 -27.09
C PRO A 353 18.87 3.21 -26.85
N ARG A 354 19.38 4.37 -26.43
CA ARG A 354 18.53 5.55 -26.17
C ARG A 354 17.86 6.08 -27.44
N HIS A 355 18.57 6.04 -28.56
CA HIS A 355 18.13 6.58 -29.85
C HIS A 355 17.41 5.52 -30.68
N HIS A 356 18.03 4.35 -30.90
CA HIS A 356 17.51 3.34 -31.83
C HIS A 356 16.40 2.46 -31.24
N LEU A 357 16.22 2.44 -29.92
CA LEU A 357 15.07 1.81 -29.24
C LEU A 357 14.14 2.86 -28.60
N ALA A 358 14.19 4.10 -29.08
CA ALA A 358 13.31 5.16 -28.61
C ALA A 358 11.84 4.80 -28.79
N THR A 359 10.99 5.25 -27.86
CA THR A 359 9.54 5.03 -27.97
C THR A 359 8.97 5.86 -29.12
N PRO A 360 8.23 5.26 -30.07
CA PRO A 360 7.61 6.00 -31.18
C PRO A 360 6.75 7.17 -30.68
N ARG A 361 6.72 8.28 -31.44
CA ARG A 361 5.99 9.51 -31.05
C ARG A 361 4.50 9.26 -30.80
N THR A 362 3.86 8.50 -31.68
CA THR A 362 2.44 8.11 -31.56
C THR A 362 2.18 7.29 -30.29
N VAL A 363 3.05 6.33 -29.98
CA VAL A 363 2.98 5.53 -28.74
C VAL A 363 3.19 6.42 -27.53
N ALA A 364 4.16 7.34 -27.57
CA ALA A 364 4.45 8.25 -26.47
C ALA A 364 3.26 9.20 -26.19
N PHE A 365 2.68 9.80 -27.24
CA PHE A 365 1.50 10.65 -27.16
C PHE A 365 0.30 9.91 -26.56
N ASN A 366 -0.02 8.72 -27.08
CA ASN A 366 -1.13 7.90 -26.59
C ASN A 366 -0.87 7.23 -25.23
N SER A 367 0.38 7.24 -24.76
CA SER A 367 0.78 6.79 -23.42
C SER A 367 0.71 7.90 -22.37
N GLY A 368 0.17 9.07 -22.73
CA GLY A 368 -0.02 10.21 -21.84
C GLY A 368 -0.81 9.86 -20.58
N ILE A 369 -0.50 10.55 -19.49
CA ILE A 369 -1.18 10.37 -18.20
C ILE A 369 -2.52 11.12 -18.29
N ASN A 370 -3.63 10.38 -18.33
CA ASN A 370 -4.97 10.93 -18.18
C ASN A 370 -5.56 10.44 -16.84
N PRO A 371 -5.57 11.28 -15.78
CA PRO A 371 -6.19 10.93 -14.52
C PRO A 371 -7.68 10.64 -14.72
N ARG A 372 -8.04 9.36 -14.63
CA ARG A 372 -9.43 8.91 -14.69
C ARG A 372 -10.08 9.12 -13.33
N VAL A 373 -10.50 10.35 -13.04
CA VAL A 373 -11.26 10.66 -11.82
C VAL A 373 -12.57 9.88 -11.80
N ILE A 374 -12.99 9.45 -10.61
CA ILE A 374 -14.33 8.91 -10.35
C ILE A 374 -15.34 10.04 -10.52
N ASP A 375 -16.51 9.73 -11.08
CA ASP A 375 -17.59 10.71 -11.22
C ASP A 375 -17.97 11.34 -9.88
N ASP A 376 -18.15 12.67 -9.86
CA ASP A 376 -18.26 13.46 -8.62
C ASP A 376 -19.38 12.96 -7.70
N SER A 377 -20.54 12.62 -8.26
CA SER A 377 -21.68 12.07 -7.52
C SER A 377 -21.36 10.71 -6.87
N SER A 378 -20.68 9.82 -7.59
CA SER A 378 -20.21 8.54 -7.08
C SER A 378 -19.14 8.73 -6.02
N TRP A 379 -18.21 9.66 -6.23
CA TRP A 379 -17.13 9.95 -5.28
C TRP A 379 -17.66 10.46 -3.94
N LEU A 380 -18.59 11.42 -3.95
CA LEU A 380 -19.21 11.95 -2.73
C LEU A 380 -19.96 10.87 -1.95
N LYS A 381 -20.69 9.98 -2.65
CA LYS A 381 -21.35 8.84 -2.01
C LYS A 381 -20.35 7.85 -1.39
N LEU A 382 -19.19 7.63 -2.00
CA LEU A 382 -18.13 6.79 -1.43
C LEU A 382 -17.47 7.41 -0.20
N VAL A 383 -17.27 8.74 -0.20
CA VAL A 383 -16.79 9.49 0.96
C VAL A 383 -17.78 9.33 2.11
N TRP A 384 -19.08 9.57 1.87
CA TRP A 384 -20.13 9.34 2.86
C TRP A 384 -20.14 7.89 3.35
N ALA A 385 -20.10 6.90 2.46
CA ALA A 385 -20.10 5.50 2.84
C ALA A 385 -18.90 5.16 3.73
N SER A 386 -17.71 5.74 3.47
CA SER A 386 -16.52 5.47 4.27
C SER A 386 -16.65 5.93 5.73
N LEU A 387 -17.45 6.95 6.00
CA LEU A 387 -17.74 7.47 7.34
C LEU A 387 -18.85 6.69 8.06
N ASN A 388 -19.68 5.95 7.31
CA ASN A 388 -20.92 5.33 7.80
C ASN A 388 -20.92 3.79 7.70
N LEU A 389 -19.74 3.17 7.61
CA LEU A 389 -19.63 1.71 7.60
C LEU A 389 -20.05 1.10 8.93
N GLU A 390 -20.88 0.08 8.87
CA GLU A 390 -21.38 -0.68 10.02
C GLU A 390 -20.96 -2.16 9.92
N ARG A 391 -21.18 -2.92 11.00
CA ARG A 391 -20.85 -4.36 11.04
C ARG A 391 -21.59 -5.15 9.95
N LYS A 392 -22.83 -4.79 9.64
CA LYS A 392 -23.66 -5.45 8.61
C LYS A 392 -23.09 -5.32 7.19
N ASP A 393 -22.22 -4.33 6.95
CA ASP A 393 -21.64 -4.06 5.63
C ASP A 393 -20.43 -4.97 5.35
N LEU A 394 -19.89 -5.67 6.36
CA LEU A 394 -18.71 -6.51 6.20
C LEU A 394 -19.01 -7.72 5.31
N LEU A 395 -18.31 -7.81 4.17
CA LEU A 395 -18.37 -8.97 3.27
C LEU A 395 -17.90 -10.28 3.94
N SER A 396 -17.02 -10.18 4.94
CA SER A 396 -16.60 -11.30 5.78
C SER A 396 -15.86 -10.79 7.02
N GLU A 397 -16.30 -11.22 8.21
CA GLU A 397 -15.58 -10.98 9.47
C GLU A 397 -14.30 -11.82 9.61
N THR A 398 -14.07 -12.75 8.67
CA THR A 398 -12.95 -13.70 8.77
C THR A 398 -11.60 -13.02 8.57
N HIS A 399 -11.53 -11.89 7.88
CA HIS A 399 -10.28 -11.32 7.37
C HIS A 399 -9.75 -10.13 8.17
N TYR A 400 -10.57 -9.11 8.45
CA TYR A 400 -10.18 -7.91 9.20
C TYR A 400 -11.36 -7.41 10.05
N PRO A 401 -11.11 -6.85 11.25
CA PRO A 401 -12.15 -6.29 12.11
C PRO A 401 -12.72 -4.99 11.54
N LEU A 402 -13.92 -4.60 12.00
CA LEU A 402 -14.65 -3.42 11.51
C LEU A 402 -13.81 -2.14 11.65
N ALA A 403 -13.22 -1.90 12.82
CA ALA A 403 -12.45 -0.68 13.08
C ALA A 403 -11.28 -0.52 12.10
N MET A 404 -10.56 -1.60 11.79
CA MET A 404 -9.49 -1.60 10.79
C MET A 404 -10.02 -1.25 9.38
N VAL A 405 -11.19 -1.79 9.02
CA VAL A 405 -11.81 -1.57 7.72
C VAL A 405 -12.32 -0.13 7.60
N GLN A 406 -12.92 0.43 8.65
CA GLN A 406 -13.33 1.83 8.74
C GLN A 406 -12.11 2.77 8.59
N ALA A 407 -11.07 2.55 9.38
CA ALA A 407 -9.83 3.31 9.31
C ALA A 407 -9.19 3.27 7.91
N ALA A 408 -9.09 2.08 7.30
CA ALA A 408 -8.53 1.94 5.95
C ALA A 408 -9.40 2.62 4.88
N SER A 409 -10.73 2.62 5.05
CA SER A 409 -11.68 3.28 4.14
C SER A 409 -11.53 4.79 4.20
N VAL A 410 -11.53 5.38 5.39
CA VAL A 410 -11.37 6.83 5.60
C VAL A 410 -9.98 7.30 5.16
N VAL A 411 -8.92 6.57 5.51
CA VAL A 411 -7.57 6.88 5.01
C VAL A 411 -7.56 6.87 3.48
N TRP A 412 -8.21 5.90 2.82
CA TRP A 412 -8.25 5.88 1.37
C TRP A 412 -9.02 7.06 0.75
N THR A 413 -10.15 7.44 1.32
CA THR A 413 -11.01 8.50 0.77
C THR A 413 -10.54 9.92 1.11
N HIS A 414 -9.85 10.14 2.22
CA HIS A 414 -9.55 11.50 2.72
C HIS A 414 -8.09 11.94 2.56
N THR A 415 -7.15 11.01 2.30
CA THR A 415 -5.71 11.36 2.32
C THR A 415 -5.08 11.45 0.93
N GLY A 416 -5.76 10.96 -0.12
CA GLY A 416 -5.20 10.89 -1.47
C GLY A 416 -3.92 10.05 -1.59
N LEU A 417 -3.64 9.16 -0.63
CA LEU A 417 -2.43 8.33 -0.63
C LEU A 417 -2.48 7.19 -1.65
N ARG A 418 -1.32 6.78 -2.15
CA ARG A 418 -1.20 5.57 -2.99
C ARG A 418 -1.48 4.36 -2.10
N SER A 419 -2.07 3.31 -2.68
CA SER A 419 -2.34 2.05 -1.94
C SER A 419 -1.11 1.50 -1.19
N ASN A 420 0.09 1.60 -1.77
CA ASN A 420 1.32 1.17 -1.10
C ASN A 420 1.77 2.10 0.04
N GLU A 421 1.44 3.38 -0.01
CA GLU A 421 1.70 4.33 1.09
C GLU A 421 0.77 4.03 2.26
N ILE A 422 -0.54 3.86 1.99
CA ILE A 422 -1.54 3.47 3.00
C ILE A 422 -1.10 2.21 3.74
N MET A 423 -0.70 1.17 3.02
CA MET A 423 -0.25 -0.09 3.63
C MET A 423 1.05 0.03 4.44
N ARG A 424 1.82 1.10 4.27
CA ARG A 424 3.12 1.30 4.91
C ARG A 424 3.11 2.33 6.04
N LEU A 425 1.96 2.94 6.33
CA LEU A 425 1.81 3.81 7.49
C LEU A 425 2.23 3.07 8.76
N SER A 426 3.05 3.72 9.59
CA SER A 426 3.49 3.21 10.89
C SER A 426 2.43 3.48 11.95
N VAL A 427 2.44 2.70 13.04
CA VAL A 427 1.75 3.09 14.28
C VAL A 427 2.32 4.42 14.75
N GLY A 428 1.45 5.33 15.21
CA GLY A 428 1.86 6.68 15.61
C GLY A 428 2.05 7.66 14.46
N CYS A 429 1.66 7.33 13.22
CA CYS A 429 1.79 8.24 12.08
C CYS A 429 0.79 9.42 12.08
N ALA A 430 -0.20 9.44 12.98
CA ALA A 430 -1.31 10.39 12.94
C ALA A 430 -1.34 11.25 14.20
N HIS A 431 -1.10 12.54 14.04
CA HIS A 431 -0.97 13.52 15.13
C HIS A 431 -2.09 14.55 15.03
N ALA A 432 -2.71 14.92 16.15
CA ALA A 432 -3.63 16.05 16.17
C ALA A 432 -2.86 17.36 15.95
N GLN A 433 -3.49 18.33 15.28
CA GLN A 433 -2.96 19.68 15.19
C GLN A 433 -2.85 20.30 16.61
N PRO A 434 -1.64 20.61 17.10
CA PRO A 434 -1.46 20.99 18.51
C PRO A 434 -1.76 22.47 18.78
N HIS A 435 -1.56 23.35 17.80
CA HIS A 435 -1.73 24.79 17.95
C HIS A 435 -2.65 25.34 16.87
N GLU A 436 -3.25 26.49 17.15
CA GLU A 436 -4.02 27.26 16.19
C GLU A 436 -3.12 27.64 15.00
N VAL A 437 -3.67 27.54 13.79
CA VAL A 437 -2.97 27.95 12.56
C VAL A 437 -3.61 29.25 12.08
N VAL A 438 -2.81 30.31 12.02
CA VAL A 438 -3.21 31.62 11.52
C VAL A 438 -2.86 31.71 10.04
N HIS A 439 -3.85 31.98 9.20
CA HIS A 439 -3.67 32.21 7.77
C HIS A 439 -3.13 33.62 7.48
N GLU A 440 -2.58 33.85 6.29
CA GLU A 440 -2.14 35.19 5.85
C GLU A 440 -3.30 36.21 5.83
N ASP A 441 -4.55 35.73 5.72
CA ASP A 441 -5.77 36.55 5.75
C ASP A 441 -6.35 36.71 7.18
N GLU A 442 -5.56 36.49 8.23
CA GLU A 442 -5.94 36.55 9.66
C GLU A 442 -7.04 35.57 10.10
N THR A 443 -7.52 34.70 9.22
CA THR A 443 -8.43 33.60 9.59
C THR A 443 -7.69 32.54 10.38
N THR A 444 -8.30 32.05 11.47
CA THR A 444 -7.68 31.05 12.34
C THR A 444 -8.35 29.68 12.25
N ILE A 445 -7.53 28.64 12.27
CA ILE A 445 -7.96 27.23 12.31
C ILE A 445 -7.74 26.72 13.73
N PRO A 446 -8.81 26.43 14.49
CA PRO A 446 -8.70 25.94 15.87
C PRO A 446 -7.85 24.67 15.98
N PRO A 447 -7.19 24.44 17.13
CA PRO A 447 -6.53 23.17 17.43
C PRO A 447 -7.45 21.97 17.19
N GLU A 448 -6.85 20.81 16.89
CA GLU A 448 -7.55 19.54 16.61
C GLU A 448 -8.48 19.50 15.39
N THR A 449 -8.62 20.59 14.62
CA THR A 449 -9.37 20.59 13.35
C THR A 449 -8.70 19.73 12.28
N LEU A 450 -7.36 19.70 12.28
CA LEU A 450 -6.53 18.94 11.35
C LEU A 450 -5.82 17.77 12.05
N CYS A 451 -5.46 16.79 11.23
CA CYS A 451 -4.54 15.72 11.56
C CYS A 451 -3.30 15.84 10.68
N TYR A 452 -2.11 15.85 11.28
CA TYR A 452 -0.84 15.72 10.58
C TYR A 452 -0.48 14.24 10.44
N LEU A 453 -0.38 13.77 9.20
CA LEU A 453 -0.13 12.37 8.87
C LEU A 453 1.28 12.18 8.32
N ASP A 454 2.10 11.39 9.00
CA ASP A 454 3.46 11.03 8.60
C ASP A 454 3.44 10.01 7.47
N ILE A 455 3.87 10.43 6.28
CA ILE A 455 3.88 9.58 5.09
C ILE A 455 5.27 8.99 4.90
N PRO A 456 5.40 7.64 4.85
CA PRO A 456 6.69 7.00 4.66
C PRO A 456 7.25 7.28 3.25
N ALA A 457 8.58 7.29 3.14
CA ALA A 457 9.27 7.54 1.87
C ALA A 457 8.77 6.62 0.74
N SER A 458 8.59 7.19 -0.45
CA SER A 458 8.07 6.51 -1.64
C SER A 458 9.18 6.19 -2.65
N LYS A 459 8.86 6.00 -3.95
CA LYS A 459 9.87 5.64 -4.98
C LYS A 459 10.63 6.89 -5.42
N THR A 460 9.97 8.04 -5.30
CA THR A 460 10.35 9.30 -5.92
C THR A 460 10.27 10.47 -4.94
N PHE A 461 9.95 10.20 -3.67
CA PHE A 461 9.70 11.25 -2.68
C PHE A 461 10.18 10.80 -1.30
N LYS A 462 10.79 11.72 -0.55
CA LYS A 462 11.22 11.51 0.84
C LYS A 462 10.00 11.36 1.77
N ALA A 463 10.22 10.98 3.02
CA ALA A 463 9.16 11.04 4.03
C ALA A 463 8.70 12.49 4.20
N PHE A 464 7.41 12.70 4.42
CA PHE A 464 6.83 14.04 4.59
C PHE A 464 5.56 13.99 5.43
N VAL A 465 5.22 15.12 6.02
CA VAL A 465 3.99 15.30 6.81
C VAL A 465 2.89 15.85 5.92
N LYS A 466 1.69 15.29 6.03
CA LYS A 466 0.52 15.70 5.25
C LYS A 466 -0.61 16.16 6.17
N PRO A 467 -1.12 17.41 6.02
CA PRO A 467 -2.35 17.82 6.70
C PRO A 467 -3.57 17.15 6.06
N VAL A 468 -4.42 16.56 6.88
CA VAL A 468 -5.70 15.92 6.51
C VAL A 468 -6.77 16.22 7.57
N ALA A 469 -8.03 15.91 7.29
CA ALA A 469 -9.13 16.13 8.24
C ALA A 469 -8.96 15.30 9.53
N ALA A 470 -9.36 15.85 10.68
CA ALA A 470 -9.26 15.20 12.00
C ALA A 470 -9.93 13.82 12.08
N VAL A 471 -11.00 13.59 11.31
CA VAL A 471 -11.69 12.29 11.22
C VAL A 471 -10.75 11.13 10.84
N VAL A 472 -9.65 11.41 10.14
CA VAL A 472 -8.64 10.40 9.83
C VAL A 472 -7.98 9.88 11.11
N LYS A 473 -7.62 10.79 12.04
CA LYS A 473 -7.05 10.43 13.33
C LYS A 473 -8.05 9.67 14.19
N GLU A 474 -9.28 10.16 14.30
CA GLU A 474 -10.36 9.49 15.07
C GLU A 474 -10.52 8.01 14.67
N ARG A 475 -10.59 7.73 13.36
CA ARG A 475 -10.73 6.34 12.88
C ARG A 475 -9.46 5.52 13.06
N ILE A 476 -8.28 6.14 12.93
CA ILE A 476 -7.01 5.48 13.24
C ILE A 476 -6.94 5.09 14.71
N ASP A 477 -7.30 6.00 15.61
CA ASP A 477 -7.26 5.77 17.06
C ASP A 477 -8.27 4.68 17.46
N ALA A 478 -9.49 4.70 16.91
CA ALA A 478 -10.46 3.62 17.11
C ALA A 478 -9.92 2.24 16.69
N TRP A 479 -9.19 2.17 15.57
CA TRP A 479 -8.50 0.94 15.19
C TRP A 479 -7.36 0.58 16.15
N LEU A 480 -6.57 1.54 16.61
CA LEU A 480 -5.46 1.28 17.52
C LEU A 480 -5.93 0.70 18.86
N GLN A 481 -7.13 1.02 19.33
CA GLN A 481 -7.73 0.42 20.53
C GLN A 481 -8.04 -1.08 20.36
N GLU A 482 -8.47 -1.51 19.17
CA GLU A 482 -8.76 -2.92 18.89
C GLU A 482 -7.54 -3.70 18.35
N ARG A 483 -6.49 -2.99 17.92
CA ARG A 483 -5.34 -3.59 17.26
C ARG A 483 -4.59 -4.50 18.24
N PRO A 484 -4.36 -5.78 17.91
CA PRO A 484 -3.61 -6.68 18.78
C PRO A 484 -2.21 -6.12 19.12
N VAL A 485 -1.88 -6.12 20.42
CA VAL A 485 -0.63 -5.52 20.97
C VAL A 485 0.60 -6.33 20.57
N ASN A 486 0.52 -7.66 20.62
CA ASN A 486 1.66 -8.58 20.42
C ASN A 486 1.99 -8.82 18.94
N GLN A 487 2.07 -7.76 18.14
CA GLN A 487 2.35 -7.86 16.71
C GLN A 487 3.78 -7.45 16.39
N ALA A 488 4.62 -8.44 16.05
CA ALA A 488 6.02 -8.22 15.68
C ALA A 488 6.17 -7.19 14.54
N PRO A 489 7.12 -6.24 14.66
CA PRO A 489 7.46 -5.33 13.57
C PRO A 489 7.87 -6.09 12.31
N LEU A 490 7.51 -5.55 11.15
CA LEU A 490 7.80 -6.16 9.85
C LEU A 490 8.82 -5.30 9.10
N VAL A 491 9.78 -5.95 8.44
CA VAL A 491 10.75 -5.25 7.59
C VAL A 491 10.03 -4.53 6.45
N ASP A 492 10.28 -3.24 6.30
CA ASP A 492 9.89 -2.46 5.14
C ASP A 492 10.82 -2.74 3.97
N GLU A 493 10.28 -3.27 2.89
CA GLU A 493 11.01 -3.53 1.64
C GLU A 493 11.57 -2.26 0.98
N ARG A 494 11.24 -1.06 1.48
CA ARG A 494 11.76 0.20 0.95
C ARG A 494 12.90 0.77 1.76
N THR A 495 12.79 0.79 3.08
CA THR A 495 13.80 1.40 3.97
C THR A 495 14.71 0.35 4.59
N GLY A 496 14.32 -0.94 4.61
CA GLY A 496 15.02 -2.00 5.32
C GLY A 496 14.74 -2.03 6.83
N GLU A 497 14.03 -1.03 7.35
CA GLU A 497 13.76 -0.87 8.77
C GLU A 497 12.64 -1.80 9.26
N LYS A 498 12.68 -2.14 10.55
CA LYS A 498 11.60 -2.86 11.22
C LYS A 498 10.49 -1.86 11.59
N VAL A 499 9.35 -1.96 10.92
CA VAL A 499 8.23 -1.03 11.11
C VAL A 499 7.04 -1.76 11.74
N SER A 500 6.49 -1.19 12.81
CA SER A 500 5.18 -1.56 13.33
C SER A 500 4.11 -0.91 12.46
N TYR A 501 3.58 -1.64 11.46
CA TYR A 501 2.59 -1.08 10.55
C TYR A 501 1.25 -0.81 11.26
N LEU A 502 0.63 0.31 10.91
CA LEU A 502 -0.73 0.69 11.33
C LEU A 502 -1.72 -0.40 10.93
N PHE A 503 -1.76 -0.74 9.64
CA PHE A 503 -2.62 -1.78 9.09
C PHE A 503 -1.96 -3.16 9.15
N GLN A 504 -1.77 -3.66 10.36
CA GLN A 504 -1.25 -5.00 10.65
C GLN A 504 -2.25 -5.79 11.51
N PHE A 505 -2.60 -6.99 11.05
CA PHE A 505 -3.50 -7.88 11.77
C PHE A 505 -3.02 -9.33 11.62
N ARG A 506 -3.03 -10.12 12.71
CA ARG A 506 -2.54 -11.50 12.71
C ARG A 506 -1.08 -11.63 12.29
N GLY A 507 -0.24 -10.68 12.72
CA GLY A 507 1.19 -10.66 12.40
C GLY A 507 1.50 -10.45 10.91
N LYS A 508 0.52 -9.97 10.13
CA LYS A 508 0.65 -9.72 8.69
C LYS A 508 0.16 -8.32 8.36
N ARG A 509 0.89 -7.66 7.46
CA ARG A 509 0.42 -6.43 6.82
C ARG A 509 -0.86 -6.68 6.02
N MET A 510 -1.73 -5.69 5.97
CA MET A 510 -2.89 -5.66 5.08
C MET A 510 -2.50 -6.06 3.65
N GLY A 511 -3.30 -6.94 3.03
CA GLY A 511 -3.01 -7.46 1.69
C GLY A 511 -3.11 -6.38 0.59
N ALA A 512 -2.22 -6.46 -0.41
CA ALA A 512 -2.15 -5.48 -1.52
C ALA A 512 -3.44 -5.34 -2.35
N GLY A 513 -4.29 -6.38 -2.35
CA GLY A 513 -5.57 -6.37 -3.06
C GLY A 513 -6.76 -5.85 -2.24
N VAL A 514 -6.61 -5.64 -0.93
CA VAL A 514 -7.73 -5.40 0.00
C VAL A 514 -8.53 -4.16 -0.38
N ILE A 515 -7.84 -3.05 -0.70
CA ILE A 515 -8.54 -1.82 -1.09
C ILE A 515 -9.41 -2.05 -2.33
N ASN A 516 -8.84 -2.63 -3.41
CA ASN A 516 -9.55 -2.80 -4.68
C ASN A 516 -10.57 -3.95 -4.71
N ARG A 517 -10.35 -5.02 -3.93
CA ARG A 517 -11.15 -6.25 -3.99
C ARG A 517 -12.13 -6.40 -2.84
N THR A 518 -12.01 -5.57 -1.79
CA THR A 518 -12.82 -5.68 -0.58
C THR A 518 -13.37 -4.31 -0.17
N ILE A 519 -12.52 -3.33 0.12
CA ILE A 519 -12.97 -2.02 0.62
C ILE A 519 -13.82 -1.28 -0.41
N ILE A 520 -13.31 -1.13 -1.65
CA ILE A 520 -14.06 -0.42 -2.71
C ILE A 520 -15.40 -1.10 -2.99
N PRO A 521 -15.49 -2.43 -3.23
CA PRO A 521 -16.78 -3.08 -3.41
C PRO A 521 -17.76 -2.92 -2.25
N MET A 522 -17.27 -2.98 -1.01
CA MET A 522 -18.08 -2.77 0.19
C MET A 522 -18.62 -1.33 0.26
N LEU A 523 -17.77 -0.34 -0.01
CA LEU A 523 -18.19 1.06 -0.05
C LEU A 523 -19.19 1.31 -1.18
N CYS A 524 -18.98 0.72 -2.36
CA CYS A 524 -19.92 0.78 -3.47
C CYS A 524 -21.29 0.22 -3.09
N ALA A 525 -21.32 -0.95 -2.45
CA ALA A 525 -22.56 -1.57 -1.97
C ALA A 525 -23.29 -0.68 -0.95
N LYS A 526 -22.57 -0.14 0.05
CA LYS A 526 -23.14 0.77 1.07
C LYS A 526 -23.68 2.07 0.46
N ALA A 527 -23.00 2.61 -0.53
CA ALA A 527 -23.36 3.83 -1.23
C ALA A 527 -24.45 3.66 -2.31
N GLY A 528 -24.84 2.41 -2.63
CA GLY A 528 -25.74 2.12 -3.75
C GLY A 528 -25.16 2.58 -5.09
N VAL A 529 -23.83 2.48 -5.28
CA VAL A 529 -23.15 2.83 -6.54
C VAL A 529 -22.56 1.59 -7.21
N PRO A 530 -22.57 1.53 -8.56
CA PRO A 530 -21.94 0.42 -9.28
C PRO A 530 -20.41 0.39 -9.09
N LEU A 531 -19.80 -0.77 -9.36
CA LEU A 531 -18.34 -0.95 -9.33
C LEU A 531 -17.62 -0.26 -10.50
N ASP A 532 -18.37 0.11 -11.53
CA ASP A 532 -17.92 0.78 -12.74
C ASP A 532 -18.74 2.06 -12.90
N ASP A 533 -18.06 3.18 -13.13
CA ASP A 533 -18.69 4.47 -13.45
C ASP A 533 -18.53 4.80 -14.94
N SER A 534 -18.84 6.03 -15.36
CA SER A 534 -18.75 6.42 -16.79
C SER A 534 -17.35 6.25 -17.40
N ARG A 535 -16.30 6.15 -16.56
CA ARG A 535 -14.90 5.98 -16.98
C ARG A 535 -14.34 4.60 -16.64
N GLY A 536 -15.21 3.66 -16.29
CA GLY A 536 -14.93 2.24 -16.05
C GLY A 536 -14.77 1.88 -14.58
N ARG A 537 -14.05 0.80 -14.29
CA ARG A 537 -13.94 0.26 -12.93
C ARG A 537 -13.35 1.25 -11.92
N ILE A 538 -13.97 1.36 -10.76
CA ILE A 538 -13.47 2.13 -9.62
C ILE A 538 -12.26 1.41 -9.01
N THR A 539 -11.17 2.16 -8.80
CA THR A 539 -9.93 1.60 -8.23
C THR A 539 -9.28 2.59 -7.27
N SER A 540 -8.38 2.10 -6.42
CA SER A 540 -7.67 2.90 -5.43
C SER A 540 -6.90 4.07 -6.07
N HIS A 541 -6.29 3.84 -7.24
CA HIS A 541 -5.58 4.90 -7.97
C HIS A 541 -6.53 5.97 -8.51
N ARG A 542 -7.73 5.58 -8.94
CA ARG A 542 -8.77 6.54 -9.36
C ARG A 542 -9.30 7.35 -8.19
N GLY A 543 -9.48 6.73 -7.01
CA GLY A 543 -9.82 7.45 -5.78
C GLY A 543 -8.79 8.51 -5.41
N ARG A 544 -7.49 8.19 -5.46
CA ARG A 544 -6.42 9.19 -5.31
C ARG A 544 -6.56 10.33 -6.32
N ALA A 545 -6.81 10.01 -7.59
CA ALA A 545 -6.99 11.03 -8.61
C ALA A 545 -8.19 11.94 -8.32
N SER A 546 -9.31 11.38 -7.86
CA SER A 546 -10.49 12.14 -7.45
C SER A 546 -10.19 13.09 -6.29
N VAL A 547 -9.48 12.65 -5.25
CA VAL A 547 -9.13 13.53 -4.11
C VAL A 547 -8.27 14.71 -4.58
N VAL A 548 -7.20 14.42 -5.34
CA VAL A 548 -6.28 15.47 -5.80
C VAL A 548 -6.99 16.45 -6.74
N THR A 549 -7.83 15.96 -7.66
CA THR A 549 -8.60 16.83 -8.56
C THR A 549 -9.70 17.61 -7.84
N ALA A 550 -10.32 17.05 -6.80
CA ALA A 550 -11.29 17.76 -5.98
C ALA A 550 -10.62 18.95 -5.26
N LEU A 551 -9.46 18.72 -4.62
CA LEU A 551 -8.67 19.79 -3.99
C LEU A 551 -8.21 20.85 -5.00
N ALA A 552 -7.78 20.43 -6.19
CA ALA A 552 -7.38 21.35 -7.26
C ALA A 552 -8.54 22.22 -7.81
N SER A 553 -9.78 21.77 -7.63
CA SER A 553 -10.97 22.43 -8.18
C SER A 553 -11.56 23.48 -7.25
N VAL A 554 -11.15 23.53 -5.98
CA VAL A 554 -11.63 24.50 -5.00
C VAL A 554 -11.26 25.93 -5.44
N PRO A 555 -12.24 26.85 -5.59
CA PRO A 555 -11.95 28.27 -5.81
C PRO A 555 -11.14 28.82 -4.64
N GLN A 556 -10.05 29.54 -4.91
CA GLN A 556 -9.12 30.05 -3.88
C GLN A 556 -8.56 28.94 -2.95
N GLY A 557 -8.52 27.68 -3.41
CA GLY A 557 -7.87 26.58 -2.70
C GLY A 557 -6.36 26.55 -2.91
N MET A 558 -5.75 25.38 -2.69
CA MET A 558 -4.30 25.16 -2.80
C MET A 558 -3.72 25.61 -4.16
N SER A 559 -2.61 26.33 -4.11
CA SER A 559 -1.74 26.60 -5.25
C SER A 559 -1.17 25.31 -5.86
N LEU A 560 -0.60 25.41 -7.07
CA LEU A 560 0.05 24.26 -7.73
C LEU A 560 1.18 23.66 -6.86
N MET A 561 1.94 24.51 -6.17
CA MET A 561 3.07 24.09 -5.34
C MET A 561 2.61 23.39 -4.06
N GLU A 562 1.60 23.94 -3.39
CA GLU A 562 1.00 23.31 -2.21
C GLU A 562 0.34 21.98 -2.57
N LEU A 563 -0.39 21.92 -3.69
CA LEU A 563 -0.99 20.68 -4.17
C LEU A 563 0.09 19.64 -4.56
N MET A 564 1.22 20.08 -5.12
CA MET A 564 2.37 19.22 -5.43
C MET A 564 2.96 18.63 -4.15
N GLN A 565 3.16 19.44 -3.12
CA GLN A 565 3.67 19.02 -1.81
C GLN A 565 2.67 18.09 -1.11
N TRP A 566 1.39 18.47 -1.06
CA TRP A 566 0.32 17.66 -0.48
C TRP A 566 0.19 16.31 -1.18
N SER A 567 0.23 16.27 -2.51
CA SER A 567 0.14 15.01 -3.27
C SER A 567 1.42 14.17 -3.21
N GLY A 568 2.57 14.72 -2.80
CA GLY A 568 3.86 14.02 -2.81
C GLY A 568 4.34 13.73 -4.23
N HIS A 569 4.24 14.73 -5.11
CA HIS A 569 4.80 14.70 -6.47
C HIS A 569 6.17 15.38 -6.48
N SER A 570 7.15 14.77 -7.17
CA SER A 570 8.51 15.32 -7.30
C SER A 570 8.67 16.34 -8.44
N SER A 571 7.63 16.53 -9.25
CA SER A 571 7.65 17.43 -10.41
C SER A 571 6.28 18.07 -10.59
N PRO A 572 6.22 19.39 -10.87
CA PRO A 572 4.97 20.10 -11.17
C PRO A 572 4.20 19.48 -12.34
N SER A 573 4.92 18.94 -13.34
CA SER A 573 4.32 18.29 -14.50
C SER A 573 3.40 17.12 -14.12
N SER A 574 3.74 16.38 -13.05
CA SER A 574 2.88 15.31 -12.54
C SER A 574 1.59 15.83 -11.90
N THR A 575 1.63 17.01 -11.29
CA THR A 575 0.47 17.65 -10.65
C THR A 575 -0.44 18.33 -11.69
N LEU A 576 0.12 18.92 -12.75
CA LEU A 576 -0.63 19.58 -13.82
C LEU A 576 -1.68 18.66 -14.45
N HIS A 577 -1.44 17.35 -14.54
CA HIS A 577 -2.42 16.39 -15.06
C HIS A 577 -3.75 16.35 -14.27
N TYR A 578 -3.75 16.77 -13.00
CA TYR A 578 -4.94 16.77 -12.14
C TYR A 578 -5.72 18.08 -12.19
N ILE A 579 -5.13 19.14 -12.74
CA ILE A 579 -5.73 20.47 -12.84
C ILE A 579 -6.50 20.54 -14.15
N ARG A 580 -7.82 20.68 -14.04
CA ARG A 580 -8.68 20.99 -15.19
C ARG A 580 -9.07 22.46 -15.11
N ILE A 581 -8.47 23.28 -15.94
CA ILE A 581 -8.85 24.68 -16.07
C ILE A 581 -10.21 24.71 -16.79
N ARG A 582 -11.27 25.05 -16.07
CA ARG A 582 -12.58 25.30 -16.67
C ARG A 582 -12.48 26.60 -17.50
N PRO A 583 -13.02 26.67 -18.73
CA PRO A 583 -13.00 27.90 -19.53
C PRO A 583 -13.56 29.11 -18.78
N THR A 584 -14.60 28.92 -17.97
CA THR A 584 -15.20 29.97 -17.13
C THR A 584 -14.25 30.46 -16.03
N LYS A 585 -13.49 29.56 -15.39
CA LYS A 585 -12.48 29.93 -14.39
C LYS A 585 -11.31 30.66 -15.05
N LEU A 586 -10.90 30.24 -16.26
CA LEU A 586 -9.88 30.93 -17.03
C LEU A 586 -10.34 32.34 -17.39
N ALA A 587 -11.57 32.49 -17.91
CA ALA A 587 -12.15 33.78 -18.22
C ALA A 587 -12.24 34.69 -16.99
N ALA A 588 -12.73 34.19 -15.85
CA ALA A 588 -12.80 34.98 -14.61
C ALA A 588 -11.40 35.37 -14.07
N SER A 589 -10.43 34.45 -14.16
CA SER A 589 -9.04 34.73 -13.75
C SER A 589 -8.37 35.72 -14.70
N PHE A 590 -8.65 35.62 -16.00
CA PHE A 590 -8.21 36.58 -17.01
C PHE A 590 -8.81 37.95 -16.73
N VAL A 591 -10.13 38.07 -16.55
CA VAL A 591 -10.79 39.35 -16.20
C VAL A 591 -10.18 39.96 -14.93
N LYS A 592 -9.92 39.16 -13.89
CA LYS A 592 -9.26 39.65 -12.67
C LYS A 592 -7.81 40.11 -12.92
N ALA A 593 -7.07 39.45 -13.80
CA ALA A 593 -5.71 39.88 -14.19
C ALA A 593 -5.73 41.11 -15.11
N ASP A 594 -6.72 41.18 -15.99
CA ASP A 594 -6.97 42.23 -16.96
C ASP A 594 -7.53 43.50 -16.30
N GLN A 595 -8.05 43.41 -15.07
CA GLN A 595 -8.36 44.61 -14.27
C GLN A 595 -7.15 45.54 -14.13
N MET A 596 -5.90 45.02 -14.11
CA MET A 596 -4.69 45.85 -14.12
C MET A 596 -4.44 46.56 -15.46
N SER A 597 -4.88 45.99 -16.59
CA SER A 597 -4.78 46.64 -17.91
C SER A 597 -5.77 47.81 -18.04
N HIS A 598 -6.86 47.76 -17.28
CA HIS A 598 -7.91 48.78 -17.25
C HIS A 598 -7.76 49.84 -16.13
N MET A 599 -6.74 49.78 -15.27
CA MET A 599 -6.57 50.80 -14.21
C MET A 599 -6.17 52.18 -14.73
N VAL A 600 -5.72 52.31 -15.98
CA VAL A 600 -5.35 53.58 -16.61
C VAL A 600 -5.72 53.51 -18.09
N SER A 601 -6.73 54.28 -18.49
CA SER A 601 -7.06 54.46 -19.91
C SER A 601 -5.99 55.34 -20.56
N VAL A 602 -5.41 54.88 -21.66
CA VAL A 602 -4.54 55.71 -22.51
C VAL A 602 -5.44 56.50 -23.45
N LEU A 603 -5.44 57.82 -23.29
CA LEU A 603 -6.08 58.77 -24.20
C LEU A 603 -5.05 59.24 -25.22
N ILE A 604 -5.42 59.22 -26.50
CA ILE A 604 -4.58 59.69 -27.60
C ILE A 604 -5.20 60.94 -28.20
N ASP A 605 -4.47 62.05 -28.21
CA ASP A 605 -4.87 63.27 -28.88
C ASP A 605 -4.50 63.18 -30.37
N HIS A 606 -5.48 62.81 -31.19
CA HIS A 606 -5.32 62.64 -32.63
C HIS A 606 -5.12 63.97 -33.39
N ASP A 607 -5.51 65.11 -32.80
CA ASP A 607 -5.36 66.43 -33.43
C ASP A 607 -3.91 66.90 -33.40
N VAL A 608 -3.19 66.63 -32.31
CA VAL A 608 -1.74 66.88 -32.20
C VAL A 608 -0.97 66.08 -33.25
N ILE A 609 -1.34 64.82 -33.45
CA ILE A 609 -0.76 63.95 -34.49
C ILE A 609 -1.06 64.50 -35.88
N ALA A 610 -2.30 64.91 -36.14
CA ALA A 610 -2.72 65.45 -37.44
C ALA A 610 -2.00 66.77 -37.77
N ARG A 611 -1.74 67.62 -36.78
CA ARG A 611 -1.08 68.92 -36.93
C ARG A 611 0.46 68.84 -36.89
N ARG A 612 1.05 67.67 -36.64
CA ARG A 612 2.51 67.43 -36.49
C ARG A 612 3.17 68.36 -35.46
N SER A 613 2.49 68.63 -34.35
CA SER A 613 3.08 69.39 -33.24
C SER A 613 4.05 68.52 -32.43
N SER A 614 4.98 69.14 -31.70
CA SER A 614 5.88 68.48 -30.75
C SER A 614 5.22 68.22 -29.38
N ASP A 615 3.94 68.56 -29.23
CA ASP A 615 3.20 68.40 -27.98
C ASP A 615 2.98 66.91 -27.63
N PRO A 616 2.85 66.57 -26.33
CA PRO A 616 2.50 65.22 -25.93
C PRO A 616 1.13 64.82 -26.49
N TYR A 617 1.05 63.67 -27.15
CA TYR A 617 -0.19 63.16 -27.76
C TYR A 617 -0.73 61.90 -27.06
N THR A 618 0.00 61.36 -26.08
CA THR A 618 -0.39 60.16 -25.32
C THR A 618 -0.51 60.53 -23.85
N PHE A 619 -1.69 60.29 -23.28
CA PHE A 619 -2.01 60.65 -21.89
C PHE A 619 -2.54 59.43 -21.13
N TYR A 620 -2.01 59.17 -19.95
CA TYR A 620 -2.43 58.12 -19.03
C TYR A 620 -3.38 58.72 -17.99
N ASP A 621 -4.64 58.30 -17.94
CA ASP A 621 -5.62 58.80 -16.97
C ASP A 621 -5.38 58.24 -15.55
N LEU A 622 -5.04 59.11 -14.60
CA LEU A 622 -4.79 58.79 -13.20
C LEU A 622 -5.98 59.10 -12.28
N GLY A 623 -7.15 59.40 -12.83
CA GLY A 623 -8.34 59.83 -12.08
C GLY A 623 -8.48 61.35 -12.03
N ASP A 624 -7.75 62.01 -11.13
CA ASP A 624 -7.79 63.47 -10.94
C ASP A 624 -6.80 64.23 -11.84
N SER A 625 -5.93 63.51 -12.54
CA SER A 625 -4.94 64.09 -13.43
C SER A 625 -4.57 63.14 -14.57
N TYR A 626 -3.83 63.65 -15.56
CA TYR A 626 -3.24 62.88 -16.64
C TYR A 626 -1.72 62.82 -16.49
N CYS A 627 -1.11 61.71 -16.86
CA CYS A 627 0.34 61.61 -17.02
C CYS A 627 0.71 61.60 -18.50
N SER A 628 1.56 62.53 -18.92
CA SER A 628 2.07 62.63 -20.31
C SER A 628 3.39 61.87 -20.52
N ASN A 629 3.94 61.23 -19.48
CA ASN A 629 5.17 60.43 -19.62
C ASN A 629 4.91 59.19 -20.50
N PRO A 630 5.54 59.06 -21.68
CA PRO A 630 5.33 57.91 -22.57
C PRO A 630 5.75 56.58 -21.94
N PHE A 631 6.60 56.60 -20.92
CA PHE A 631 7.09 55.44 -20.19
C PHE A 631 6.47 55.30 -18.78
N TRP A 632 5.23 55.79 -18.58
CA TRP A 632 4.56 55.71 -17.28
C TRP A 632 4.54 54.28 -16.70
N SER A 633 4.35 53.26 -17.53
CA SER A 633 4.31 51.83 -17.12
C SER A 633 5.59 51.35 -16.44
N SER A 634 6.75 51.95 -16.75
CA SER A 634 8.05 51.65 -16.13
C SER A 634 8.54 52.74 -15.18
N CYS A 635 7.73 53.78 -14.91
CA CYS A 635 8.11 54.88 -14.03
C CYS A 635 8.27 54.41 -12.57
N PRO A 636 9.44 54.63 -11.93
CA PRO A 636 9.67 54.25 -10.53
C PRO A 636 8.89 55.14 -9.53
N HIS A 637 8.41 56.31 -9.97
CA HIS A 637 7.68 57.28 -9.15
C HIS A 637 6.16 57.29 -9.41
N ARG A 638 5.61 56.24 -10.02
CA ARG A 638 4.19 56.17 -10.47
C ARG A 638 3.12 56.28 -9.36
N MET A 639 3.53 56.31 -8.09
CA MET A 639 2.66 56.53 -6.92
C MET A 639 2.80 57.94 -6.31
N ALA A 640 3.66 58.80 -6.86
CA ALA A 640 3.98 60.13 -6.32
C ALA A 640 3.88 61.22 -7.41
N CYS A 641 2.82 61.17 -8.23
CA CYS A 641 2.69 62.00 -9.43
C CYS A 641 2.40 63.49 -9.14
N ALA A 642 1.88 63.85 -7.96
CA ALA A 642 1.46 65.22 -7.65
C ALA A 642 2.55 66.29 -7.91
N GLY A 643 3.80 65.98 -7.57
CA GLY A 643 4.95 66.87 -7.79
C GLY A 643 5.73 66.63 -9.09
N CYS A 644 5.25 65.75 -9.98
CA CYS A 644 5.98 65.37 -11.19
C CYS A 644 5.68 66.34 -12.35
N ASP A 645 6.68 66.69 -13.14
CA ASP A 645 6.52 67.59 -14.31
C ASP A 645 5.60 67.02 -15.38
N PHE A 646 5.61 65.70 -15.57
CA PHE A 646 4.74 65.00 -16.51
C PHE A 646 3.28 64.88 -16.05
N ASN A 647 2.95 65.34 -14.84
CA ASN A 647 1.59 65.35 -14.33
C ASN A 647 0.83 66.62 -14.77
N ILE A 648 -0.34 66.40 -15.37
CA ILE A 648 -1.25 67.42 -15.90
C ILE A 648 -2.59 67.29 -15.15
N PRO A 649 -2.87 68.17 -14.17
CA PRO A 649 -4.10 68.08 -13.36
C PRO A 649 -5.36 68.37 -14.19
N LYS A 650 -6.46 67.68 -13.90
CA LYS A 650 -7.78 68.01 -14.46
C LYS A 650 -8.37 69.22 -13.74
N ALA A 651 -9.24 69.98 -14.43
CA ALA A 651 -9.93 71.12 -13.82
C ALA A 651 -10.73 70.72 -12.56
N SER A 652 -11.29 69.51 -12.52
CA SER A 652 -12.02 68.95 -11.38
C SER A 652 -11.16 68.77 -10.12
N ALA A 653 -9.84 68.62 -10.26
CA ALA A 653 -8.93 68.37 -9.13
C ALA A 653 -8.65 69.62 -8.29
N ARG A 654 -9.01 70.83 -8.76
CA ARG A 654 -8.67 72.09 -8.10
C ARG A 654 -9.27 72.19 -6.69
N ALA A 655 -10.54 71.84 -6.51
CA ALA A 655 -11.21 71.93 -5.21
C ALA A 655 -10.54 71.01 -4.17
N GLN A 656 -10.29 69.76 -4.56
CA GLN A 656 -9.67 68.76 -3.68
C GLN A 656 -8.21 69.08 -3.33
N ALA A 657 -7.45 69.67 -4.27
CA ALA A 657 -6.09 70.16 -4.00
C ALA A 657 -6.09 71.35 -3.02
N LEU A 658 -7.06 72.26 -3.12
CA LEU A 658 -7.21 73.39 -2.19
C LEU A 658 -7.63 72.93 -0.79
N GLU A 659 -8.55 71.97 -0.69
CA GLU A 659 -8.94 71.34 0.58
C GLU A 659 -7.75 70.63 1.24
N SER A 660 -6.98 69.87 0.46
CA SER A 660 -5.78 69.17 0.94
C SER A 660 -4.72 70.16 1.43
N ARG A 661 -4.49 71.26 0.70
CA ARG A 661 -3.59 72.34 1.12
C ARG A 661 -4.04 72.99 2.44
N ALA A 662 -5.34 73.29 2.56
CA ALA A 662 -5.90 73.87 3.77
C ALA A 662 -5.80 72.90 4.97
N SER A 663 -6.06 71.62 4.74
CA SER A 663 -5.94 70.57 5.75
C SER A 663 -4.49 70.40 6.24
N ILE A 664 -3.52 70.37 5.32
CA ILE A 664 -2.09 70.29 5.67
C ILE A 664 -1.62 71.55 6.38
N GLY A 665 -2.08 72.74 5.94
CA GLY A 665 -1.80 74.00 6.64
C GLY A 665 -2.31 73.96 8.08
N HIS A 666 -3.54 73.51 8.30
CA HIS A 666 -4.10 73.35 9.63
C HIS A 666 -3.36 72.29 10.46
N TYR A 667 -2.92 71.19 9.83
CA TYR A 667 -2.15 70.14 10.49
C TYR A 667 -0.77 70.62 10.95
N LEU A 668 -0.08 71.43 10.14
CA LEU A 668 1.20 72.06 10.49
C LEU A 668 1.10 73.05 11.67
N GLU A 669 -0.07 73.70 11.82
CA GLU A 669 -0.35 74.67 12.88
C GLU A 669 -0.85 74.01 14.18
N ALA A 670 -1.70 72.98 14.07
CA ALA A 670 -2.41 72.39 15.20
C ALA A 670 -1.69 71.20 15.86
N VAL A 671 -0.77 70.52 15.14
CA VAL A 671 -0.11 69.29 15.61
C VAL A 671 1.37 69.55 15.90
N PRO A 672 1.88 69.24 17.11
CA PRO A 672 3.30 69.33 17.41
C PRO A 672 4.06 68.19 16.72
N LEU A 673 4.72 68.51 15.60
CA LEU A 673 5.49 67.57 14.78
C LEU A 673 6.98 67.57 15.16
N THR A 674 7.62 66.41 15.04
CA THR A 674 9.09 66.33 15.08
C THR A 674 9.71 67.01 13.85
N ALA A 675 11.01 67.32 13.90
CA ALA A 675 11.70 67.98 12.79
C ALA A 675 11.59 67.20 11.46
N ASP A 676 11.69 65.87 11.53
CA ASP A 676 11.60 64.99 10.36
C ASP A 676 10.17 64.93 9.82
N GLU A 677 9.16 64.82 10.70
CA GLU A 677 7.75 64.83 10.30
C GLU A 677 7.34 66.17 9.68
N ARG A 678 7.82 67.28 10.25
CA ARG A 678 7.56 68.61 9.71
C ARG A 678 8.18 68.78 8.32
N ALA A 679 9.42 68.33 8.10
CA ALA A 679 10.07 68.39 6.80
C ALA A 679 9.31 67.59 5.71
N VAL A 680 8.74 66.44 6.07
CA VAL A 680 7.90 65.64 5.15
C VAL A 680 6.61 66.39 4.80
N VAL A 681 5.92 66.93 5.80
CA VAL A 681 4.64 67.63 5.62
C VAL A 681 4.82 68.94 4.83
N GLU A 682 5.90 69.68 5.09
CA GLU A 682 6.27 70.87 4.30
C GLU A 682 6.59 70.51 2.85
N GLY A 683 7.32 69.41 2.63
CA GLY A 683 7.61 68.91 1.27
C GLY A 683 6.34 68.48 0.51
N ASP A 684 5.34 67.94 1.19
CA ASP A 684 4.05 67.61 0.56
C ASP A 684 3.20 68.85 0.29
N LEU A 685 3.28 69.87 1.15
CA LEU A 685 2.68 71.18 0.91
C LEU A 685 3.29 71.87 -0.33
N GLU A 686 4.61 71.79 -0.51
CA GLU A 686 5.30 72.31 -1.69
C GLU A 686 4.83 71.63 -2.98
N LYS A 687 4.70 70.30 -2.97
CA LYS A 687 4.19 69.55 -4.13
C LYS A 687 2.75 69.91 -4.47
N LEU A 688 1.88 70.08 -3.46
CA LEU A 688 0.51 70.53 -3.67
C LEU A 688 0.44 71.97 -4.19
N ASN A 689 1.30 72.86 -3.70
CA ASN A 689 1.41 74.21 -4.24
C ASN A 689 1.86 74.20 -5.71
N GLY A 690 2.80 73.33 -6.07
CA GLY A 690 3.20 73.09 -7.46
C GLY A 690 2.04 72.59 -8.32
N LEU A 691 1.23 71.65 -7.81
CA LEU A 691 0.05 71.15 -8.49
C LEU A 691 -1.03 72.23 -8.69
N ILE A 692 -1.26 73.09 -7.70
CA ILE A 692 -2.21 74.21 -7.78
C ILE A 692 -1.74 75.25 -8.79
N ARG A 693 -0.43 75.56 -8.84
CA ARG A 693 0.13 76.48 -9.84
C ARG A 693 -0.12 76.03 -11.28
N LYS A 694 -0.03 74.73 -11.53
CA LYS A 694 -0.35 74.15 -12.85
C LYS A 694 -1.82 74.35 -13.28
N LEU A 695 -2.70 74.70 -12.34
CA LEU A 695 -4.12 74.98 -12.59
C LEU A 695 -4.41 76.49 -12.74
N ASP A 696 -3.42 77.39 -12.61
CA ASP A 696 -3.67 78.84 -12.58
C ASP A 696 -3.97 79.46 -13.95
N ASP A 697 -3.62 78.75 -15.03
CA ASP A 697 -3.96 79.11 -16.41
C ASP A 697 -5.21 78.38 -16.93
N VAL A 698 -5.84 77.54 -16.08
CA VAL A 698 -7.09 76.87 -16.42
C VAL A 698 -8.27 77.81 -16.14
N PRO A 699 -9.13 78.12 -17.13
CA PRO A 699 -10.27 79.01 -16.93
C PRO A 699 -11.23 78.47 -15.87
N THR A 700 -11.67 79.33 -14.96
CA THR A 700 -12.80 79.05 -14.06
C THR A 700 -14.12 79.03 -14.84
N PRO A 701 -15.23 78.54 -14.25
CA PRO A 701 -16.52 78.44 -14.95
C PRO A 701 -17.07 79.77 -15.50
N ASP A 702 -16.56 80.91 -15.04
CA ASP A 702 -16.87 82.26 -15.53
C ASP A 702 -15.96 82.73 -16.69
N GLY A 703 -15.09 81.84 -17.19
CA GLY A 703 -14.23 82.06 -18.36
C GLY A 703 -12.92 82.80 -18.11
N ARG A 704 -12.65 83.24 -16.87
CA ARG A 704 -11.41 83.94 -16.50
C ARG A 704 -10.41 82.98 -15.88
N THR A 705 -9.11 83.20 -15.99
CA THR A 705 -8.13 82.39 -15.26
C THR A 705 -7.90 82.94 -13.84
N PRO A 706 -7.53 82.10 -12.86
CA PRO A 706 -7.11 82.55 -11.53
C PRO A 706 -6.11 83.71 -11.57
N SER A 707 -5.11 83.66 -12.46
CA SER A 707 -4.14 84.74 -12.68
C SER A 707 -4.80 86.06 -13.13
N GLN A 708 -5.83 85.99 -13.97
CA GLN A 708 -6.61 87.15 -14.41
C GLN A 708 -7.53 87.71 -13.31
N ILE A 709 -7.99 86.86 -12.38
CA ILE A 709 -8.81 87.27 -11.24
C ILE A 709 -7.95 87.98 -10.18
N GLU A 710 -6.74 87.47 -9.91
CA GLU A 710 -5.81 88.10 -8.95
C GLU A 710 -5.22 89.41 -9.47
N ALA A 711 -4.90 89.51 -10.77
CA ALA A 711 -4.41 90.75 -11.39
C ALA A 711 -5.44 91.92 -11.35
N ASN A 712 -6.73 91.61 -11.21
CA ASN A 712 -7.79 92.62 -11.05
C ASN A 712 -8.04 93.03 -9.58
N LYS A 713 -7.51 92.30 -8.59
CA LYS A 713 -7.61 92.68 -7.17
C LYS A 713 -6.50 93.65 -6.72
N SER A 714 -5.43 93.75 -7.50
CA SER A 714 -4.26 94.61 -7.24
C SER A 714 -4.30 95.94 -8.00
N ARG A 715 -5.50 96.37 -8.46
CA ARG A 715 -5.75 97.68 -9.07
C ARG A 715 -6.66 98.55 -8.21
#